data_AF-A0A927VGG2-F1
#
_entry.id   AF-A0A927VGG2-F1
#
_cell.length_a   1.000
_cell.length_b   1.000
_cell.length_c   1.000
_cell.angle_alpha   90.00
_cell.angle_beta   90.00
_cell.angle_gamma   90.00
#
_symmetry.space_group_name_H-M   'P 1'
#
loop_
_entity.id
_entity.type
_entity.pdbx_description
1 polymer ?
#
loop_
_entity_poly.entity_id
_entity_poly.type
_entity_poly.pdbx_seq_one_letter_code
_entity_poly.pdbx_strand_id
1 'polypeptide(L)'
;MRRLFSALLAMMLILSLTVPVHAEEAKSDDIVILYTNDVHTYIDGNLSYDTIAGVKTYLQGLYNHVLLVDAGDHIQGTAYGSMDKGKTIIDLMNAAGYDLATLGNHEFDYGMEGRINVTDYWAQFPYVSCNFYEEASGVKGDTVLPAYEIFELGEEKVAIIGITTPESFTKSTPAYFQDENGNYIYGIGGGTDGEELYADVQAAIDDAKADGATKIIALGHLGDDLSSKPWTSEETIANVTGLTAFIDGHSHSTVVGKNVDDEAGNNVLLTQTGEYFNAIGMMIIDSETGDISTELLAADNTITVSSTPDEEVKAIKEAWMTAVDEELGQKIGSAEVTFDNYDGEGNRLVRKQGTNTGAFAADALYFLFDNMDMDVDVAIMNGGGVRNKAITGDLTYKLCKEIHTFGNVACLQTITGQQLLDALEWGAKQAPDVEVGGFLHTAGVTYEVDGTIPSTVQADDKGVWIGGPTSEYRVKNVQIYNKEKQAYEPLDLTAAYNLAGYNYTLRDLGDGFAMFDGAVNVLDYVMEDYMVLANYVQAFENATIKADNSPLNAKYPGLKINYAEVTGDGRITVTAGEEEEWDGKIVIGGLDNNIWFTKYGNVYTDCTADNFVNELGLTWGDLVTVKFLDQELVLPVVPTYSYVDSGKPAIILEKTDKGTPTGYVSLAINMGNFGETYGLATKTTDADGNWSWTACEGVTFPVDVTYELAEKEGYMAEYILHELNRTNNREDYAHLSDEEFANFREVTTTGIGDNKLYRTSSPINPELGRNAYADAALEKAGVTVIMNLADDKATAESYEGFADTYYSKQNVIYLNLGVDFAADDFKEGLAKGLRFFAENEGVYAVHCTEGKDRAGFVNALLECLTGATYEEVVEDYMVTYINYYGVEKDSDKYNAIAQSNIIKTLESAFELTATAKTARAATALATADLAIEAEEYIKSLGLTDAEIAQLKENLCGKESSEPSTDEPSTEDTVTPPADDKNDKAPSTGDDGVSVYVIAGVAALMCMGAVLTIKKRNEY
;
A
#
# COMPACT_ATOMS: atom_id res chain seq x y z
N MET A 1 -10.02 -25.51 0.06
CA MET A 1 -11.14 -25.54 -0.89
C MET A 1 -11.07 -24.41 -1.88
N ARG A 2 -10.62 -23.18 -1.55
CA ARG A 2 -10.33 -22.14 -2.56
C ARG A 2 -9.31 -22.58 -3.64
N ARG A 3 -8.18 -23.20 -3.26
CA ARG A 3 -7.25 -23.81 -4.25
C ARG A 3 -7.79 -25.07 -4.94
N LEU A 4 -8.78 -25.77 -4.35
CA LEU A 4 -9.40 -26.93 -5.00
C LEU A 4 -10.49 -26.52 -5.99
N PHE A 5 -11.16 -25.38 -5.79
CA PHE A 5 -12.08 -24.80 -6.78
C PHE A 5 -11.30 -24.16 -7.94
N SER A 6 -10.24 -23.39 -7.67
CA SER A 6 -9.38 -22.85 -8.73
C SER A 6 -8.59 -23.93 -9.48
N ALA A 7 -8.17 -25.01 -8.79
CA ALA A 7 -7.57 -26.17 -9.45
C ALA A 7 -8.59 -27.08 -10.14
N LEU A 8 -9.83 -27.22 -9.66
CA LEU A 8 -10.89 -27.94 -10.40
C LEU A 8 -11.32 -27.17 -11.66
N LEU A 9 -11.40 -25.84 -11.61
CA LEU A 9 -11.66 -25.00 -12.79
C LEU A 9 -10.51 -25.11 -13.80
N ALA A 10 -9.25 -24.97 -13.33
CA ALA A 10 -8.07 -25.11 -14.18
C ALA A 10 -7.90 -26.55 -14.73
N MET A 11 -8.32 -27.58 -13.98
CA MET A 11 -8.26 -28.98 -14.40
C MET A 11 -9.43 -29.39 -15.32
N MET A 12 -10.59 -28.73 -15.24
CA MET A 12 -11.66 -28.85 -16.24
C MET A 12 -11.27 -28.18 -17.57
N LEU A 13 -10.55 -27.05 -17.52
CA LEU A 13 -10.04 -26.35 -18.71
C LEU A 13 -8.93 -27.14 -19.47
N ILE A 14 -8.13 -27.97 -18.79
CA ILE A 14 -7.05 -28.75 -19.42
C ILE A 14 -7.53 -30.08 -20.01
N LEU A 15 -8.67 -30.64 -19.54
CA LEU A 15 -9.20 -31.92 -20.04
C LEU A 15 -10.07 -31.80 -21.31
N SER A 16 -10.44 -30.60 -21.74
CA SER A 16 -11.30 -30.39 -22.93
C SER A 16 -10.56 -30.48 -24.27
N LEU A 17 -9.22 -30.53 -24.28
CA LEU A 17 -8.42 -30.51 -25.52
C LEU A 17 -8.28 -31.87 -26.24
N THR A 18 -8.93 -32.95 -25.79
CA THR A 18 -8.85 -34.26 -26.50
C THR A 18 -10.14 -35.10 -26.53
N VAL A 19 -11.34 -34.53 -26.74
CA VAL A 19 -12.50 -35.33 -27.24
C VAL A 19 -13.42 -34.46 -28.12
N PRO A 20 -13.76 -34.87 -29.35
CA PRO A 20 -14.72 -34.12 -30.17
C PRO A 20 -16.15 -34.62 -29.91
N VAL A 21 -16.92 -33.97 -29.03
CA VAL A 21 -18.40 -33.98 -29.04
C VAL A 21 -18.92 -32.70 -28.39
N HIS A 22 -19.79 -31.98 -29.10
CA HIS A 22 -20.50 -30.79 -28.62
C HIS A 22 -21.34 -31.08 -27.36
N ALA A 23 -20.99 -30.45 -26.25
CA ALA A 23 -21.91 -30.03 -25.20
C ALA A 23 -21.54 -28.57 -24.89
N GLU A 24 -22.51 -27.66 -25.06
CA GLU A 24 -22.38 -26.27 -24.62
C GLU A 24 -22.35 -26.32 -23.09
N GLU A 25 -21.18 -26.13 -22.46
CA GLU A 25 -21.11 -25.99 -21.00
C GLU A 25 -21.92 -24.75 -20.60
N ALA A 26 -22.77 -24.88 -19.59
CA ALA A 26 -23.59 -23.77 -19.11
C ALA A 26 -22.68 -22.72 -18.45
N LYS A 27 -22.89 -21.45 -18.78
CA LYS A 27 -22.20 -20.32 -18.15
C LYS A 27 -22.59 -20.20 -16.67
N SER A 28 -21.66 -19.71 -15.85
CA SER A 28 -21.94 -19.36 -14.45
C SER A 28 -22.88 -18.16 -14.36
N ASP A 29 -23.74 -18.14 -13.35
CA ASP A 29 -24.61 -17.02 -13.00
C ASP A 29 -23.93 -16.02 -12.05
N ASP A 30 -22.68 -16.26 -11.64
CA ASP A 30 -21.92 -15.28 -10.87
C ASP A 30 -21.76 -13.97 -11.64
N ILE A 31 -21.74 -12.87 -10.89
CA ILE A 31 -21.60 -11.52 -11.44
C ILE A 31 -20.14 -11.13 -11.41
N VAL A 32 -19.59 -10.79 -12.57
CA VAL A 32 -18.23 -10.28 -12.70
C VAL A 32 -18.27 -8.79 -13.04
N ILE A 33 -17.54 -7.98 -12.28
CA ILE A 33 -17.35 -6.56 -12.55
C ILE A 33 -15.86 -6.34 -12.77
N LEU A 34 -15.49 -6.07 -14.03
CA LEU A 34 -14.16 -5.57 -14.37
C LEU A 34 -14.11 -4.08 -14.07
N TYR A 35 -12.97 -3.59 -13.60
CA TYR A 35 -12.82 -2.17 -13.32
C TYR A 35 -11.40 -1.64 -13.56
N THR A 36 -11.34 -0.34 -13.82
CA THR A 36 -10.12 0.46 -13.97
C THR A 36 -10.24 1.75 -13.19
N ASN A 37 -9.12 2.38 -12.89
CA ASN A 37 -9.02 3.74 -12.34
C ASN A 37 -7.70 4.36 -12.83
N ASP A 38 -7.63 5.69 -12.93
CA ASP A 38 -6.38 6.44 -13.14
C ASP A 38 -5.56 5.95 -14.35
N VAL A 39 -6.26 5.59 -15.42
CA VAL A 39 -5.63 5.14 -16.67
C VAL A 39 -4.75 6.24 -17.24
N HIS A 40 -5.12 7.51 -17.03
CA HIS A 40 -4.37 8.68 -17.45
C HIS A 40 -3.89 8.63 -18.90
N THR A 41 -4.72 8.08 -19.79
CA THR A 41 -4.46 7.97 -21.24
C THR A 41 -3.25 7.08 -21.60
N TYR A 42 -2.71 6.31 -20.67
CA TYR A 42 -1.66 5.33 -20.94
C TYR A 42 -2.22 4.16 -21.73
N ILE A 43 -2.10 4.24 -23.05
CA ILE A 43 -2.63 3.25 -23.99
C ILE A 43 -1.53 2.44 -24.69
N ASP A 44 -0.26 2.78 -24.49
CA ASP A 44 0.90 2.15 -25.13
C ASP A 44 1.56 1.04 -24.30
N GLY A 45 0.94 0.68 -23.17
CA GLY A 45 1.33 -0.43 -22.30
C GLY A 45 0.94 -1.82 -22.82
N ASN A 46 1.38 -2.84 -22.07
CA ASN A 46 1.01 -4.23 -22.33
C ASN A 46 -0.48 -4.51 -22.04
N LEU A 47 -1.02 -3.86 -21.02
CA LEU A 47 -2.45 -3.79 -20.76
C LEU A 47 -2.95 -2.44 -21.29
N SER A 48 -4.14 -2.44 -21.90
CA SER A 48 -4.81 -1.28 -22.47
C SER A 48 -6.28 -1.63 -22.76
N TYR A 49 -7.00 -0.72 -23.39
CA TYR A 49 -8.42 -0.89 -23.70
C TYR A 49 -8.70 -2.12 -24.58
N ASP A 50 -7.80 -2.47 -25.50
CA ASP A 50 -7.94 -3.68 -26.33
C ASP A 50 -7.76 -4.97 -25.54
N THR A 51 -6.88 -4.97 -24.53
CA THR A 51 -6.69 -6.17 -23.69
C THR A 51 -7.88 -6.39 -22.77
N ILE A 52 -8.38 -5.34 -22.10
CA ILE A 52 -9.55 -5.46 -21.22
C ILE A 52 -10.82 -5.81 -22.00
N ALA A 53 -10.97 -5.33 -23.24
CA ALA A 53 -12.03 -5.77 -24.14
C ALA A 53 -11.95 -7.27 -24.48
N GLY A 54 -10.73 -7.76 -24.72
CA GLY A 54 -10.47 -9.19 -24.89
C GLY A 54 -10.81 -10.01 -23.64
N VAL A 55 -10.43 -9.52 -22.45
CA VAL A 55 -10.76 -10.15 -21.15
C VAL A 55 -12.28 -10.18 -20.95
N LYS A 56 -12.97 -9.06 -21.16
CA LYS A 56 -14.44 -8.96 -21.07
C LYS A 56 -15.11 -9.98 -21.99
N THR A 57 -14.68 -10.06 -23.26
CA THR A 57 -15.22 -11.02 -24.23
C THR A 57 -15.00 -12.46 -23.80
N TYR A 58 -13.82 -12.78 -23.28
CA TYR A 58 -13.51 -14.11 -22.76
C TYR A 58 -14.41 -14.47 -21.57
N LEU A 59 -14.56 -13.57 -20.60
CA LEU A 59 -15.40 -13.77 -19.42
C LEU A 59 -16.89 -13.85 -19.78
N GLN A 60 -17.36 -13.10 -20.77
CA GLN A 60 -18.72 -13.25 -21.31
C GLN A 60 -18.96 -14.62 -21.93
N GLY A 61 -17.91 -15.37 -22.29
CA GLY A 61 -18.00 -16.78 -22.69
C GLY A 61 -18.24 -17.73 -21.52
N LEU A 62 -17.86 -17.35 -20.30
CA LEU A 62 -17.88 -18.16 -19.08
C LEU A 62 -19.00 -17.77 -18.10
N TYR A 63 -19.38 -16.50 -18.07
CA TYR A 63 -20.33 -15.91 -17.13
C TYR A 63 -21.51 -15.26 -17.87
N ASN A 64 -22.70 -15.32 -17.29
CA ASN A 64 -23.90 -14.67 -17.83
C ASN A 64 -23.91 -13.16 -17.57
N HIS A 65 -23.22 -12.70 -16.53
CA HIS A 65 -23.24 -11.31 -16.06
C HIS A 65 -21.83 -10.76 -15.95
N VAL A 66 -21.43 -9.91 -16.90
CA VAL A 66 -20.12 -9.25 -16.91
C VAL A 66 -20.29 -7.77 -17.19
N LEU A 67 -19.90 -6.93 -16.23
CA LEU A 67 -19.82 -5.48 -16.34
C LEU A 67 -18.36 -5.03 -16.45
N LEU A 68 -18.16 -3.83 -17.01
CA LEU A 68 -16.89 -3.13 -17.08
C LEU A 68 -17.12 -1.66 -16.67
N VAL A 69 -16.48 -1.21 -15.60
CA VAL A 69 -16.68 0.14 -15.04
C VAL A 69 -15.36 0.90 -14.86
N ASP A 70 -15.41 2.23 -14.83
CA ASP A 70 -14.21 3.07 -14.62
C ASP A 70 -14.38 4.03 -13.43
N ALA A 71 -13.39 4.07 -12.54
CA ALA A 71 -13.40 4.89 -11.35
C ALA A 71 -12.80 6.29 -11.55
N GLY A 72 -12.68 6.80 -12.78
CA GLY A 72 -12.27 8.18 -13.08
C GLY A 72 -10.79 8.35 -13.49
N ASP A 73 -10.44 9.56 -13.92
CA ASP A 73 -9.12 10.01 -14.38
C ASP A 73 -8.56 9.26 -15.59
N HIS A 74 -9.38 9.11 -16.64
CA HIS A 74 -8.98 8.43 -17.86
C HIS A 74 -8.66 9.37 -19.04
N ILE A 75 -9.18 10.61 -19.06
CA ILE A 75 -9.09 11.49 -20.25
C ILE A 75 -7.82 12.35 -20.37
N GLN A 76 -6.99 12.41 -19.32
CA GLN A 76 -5.78 13.24 -19.28
C GLN A 76 -4.59 12.49 -18.70
N GLY A 77 -3.38 12.72 -19.24
CA GLY A 77 -2.12 12.28 -18.63
C GLY A 77 -0.94 12.22 -19.60
N THR A 78 -1.15 11.82 -20.84
CA THR A 78 -0.11 11.72 -21.88
C THR A 78 -0.47 12.58 -23.11
N ALA A 79 0.42 12.58 -24.10
CA ALA A 79 0.12 13.15 -25.42
C ALA A 79 -1.12 12.51 -26.08
N TYR A 80 -1.44 11.25 -25.79
CA TYR A 80 -2.55 10.55 -26.44
C TYR A 80 -3.93 11.07 -26.03
N GLY A 81 -4.11 11.57 -24.80
CA GLY A 81 -5.36 12.23 -24.42
C GLY A 81 -5.35 13.73 -24.67
N SER A 82 -4.22 14.41 -24.44
CA SER A 82 -4.16 15.86 -24.55
C SER A 82 -4.31 16.40 -25.99
N MET A 83 -3.96 15.62 -27.01
CA MET A 83 -4.04 16.05 -28.42
C MET A 83 -5.47 16.23 -28.94
N ASP A 84 -6.44 15.53 -28.38
CA ASP A 84 -7.85 15.64 -28.75
C ASP A 84 -8.80 15.83 -27.56
N LYS A 85 -8.22 16.20 -26.40
CA LYS A 85 -8.92 16.42 -25.13
C LYS A 85 -9.69 15.19 -24.65
N GLY A 86 -9.13 14.01 -24.85
CA GLY A 86 -9.63 12.73 -24.37
C GLY A 86 -10.67 12.06 -25.28
N LYS A 87 -11.02 12.67 -26.41
CA LYS A 87 -12.08 12.14 -27.30
C LYS A 87 -11.80 10.71 -27.75
N THR A 88 -10.57 10.41 -28.17
CA THR A 88 -10.20 9.07 -28.64
C THR A 88 -10.10 8.06 -27.50
N ILE A 89 -9.80 8.52 -26.27
CA ILE A 89 -9.87 7.65 -25.09
C ILE A 89 -11.31 7.19 -24.83
N ILE A 90 -12.27 8.12 -24.91
CA ILE A 90 -13.69 7.75 -24.83
C ILE A 90 -14.12 6.84 -26.00
N ASP A 91 -13.59 7.03 -27.20
CA ASP A 91 -13.84 6.11 -28.32
C ASP A 91 -13.28 4.69 -28.06
N LEU A 92 -12.12 4.58 -27.41
CA LEU A 92 -11.56 3.30 -26.98
C LEU A 92 -12.40 2.65 -25.88
N MET A 93 -12.88 3.42 -24.90
CA MET A 93 -13.79 2.91 -23.85
C MET A 93 -15.12 2.45 -24.45
N ASN A 94 -15.70 3.22 -25.38
CA ASN A 94 -16.90 2.83 -26.12
C ASN A 94 -16.69 1.51 -26.86
N ALA A 95 -15.56 1.35 -27.55
CA ALA A 95 -15.24 0.15 -28.31
C ALA A 95 -14.92 -1.06 -27.40
N ALA A 96 -14.27 -0.83 -26.25
CA ALA A 96 -14.03 -1.85 -25.22
C ALA A 96 -15.32 -2.27 -24.49
N GLY A 97 -16.37 -1.48 -24.63
CA GLY A 97 -17.69 -1.74 -24.08
C GLY A 97 -17.76 -1.47 -22.58
N TYR A 98 -17.29 -0.31 -22.11
CA TYR A 98 -17.59 0.13 -20.74
C TYR A 98 -19.10 0.27 -20.54
N ASP A 99 -19.57 -0.06 -19.34
CA ASP A 99 -20.97 -0.04 -18.94
C ASP A 99 -21.30 1.13 -18.00
N LEU A 100 -20.31 1.68 -17.29
CA LEU A 100 -20.48 2.80 -16.36
C LEU A 100 -19.12 3.49 -16.09
N ALA A 101 -19.13 4.78 -15.78
CA ALA A 101 -17.98 5.45 -15.18
C ALA A 101 -18.40 6.45 -14.09
N THR A 102 -17.48 6.84 -13.21
CA THR A 102 -17.60 8.05 -12.40
C THR A 102 -16.62 9.13 -12.88
N LEU A 103 -16.67 10.31 -12.26
CA LEU A 103 -15.74 11.40 -12.54
C LEU A 103 -14.60 11.40 -11.52
N GLY A 104 -13.37 11.41 -11.99
CA GLY A 104 -12.22 11.90 -11.25
C GLY A 104 -12.00 13.40 -11.45
N ASN A 105 -10.93 13.94 -10.85
CA ASN A 105 -10.64 15.37 -10.98
C ASN A 105 -10.21 15.75 -12.40
N HIS A 106 -9.52 14.87 -13.12
CA HIS A 106 -8.98 15.18 -14.43
C HIS A 106 -10.05 15.17 -15.55
N GLU A 107 -11.27 14.71 -15.27
CA GLU A 107 -12.40 14.92 -16.19
C GLU A 107 -12.81 16.40 -16.32
N PHE A 108 -12.38 17.26 -15.41
CA PHE A 108 -12.63 18.70 -15.43
C PHE A 108 -11.53 19.54 -16.09
N ASP A 109 -10.40 18.93 -16.48
CA ASP A 109 -9.21 19.67 -16.95
C ASP A 109 -9.41 20.50 -18.22
N TYR A 110 -10.37 20.09 -19.06
CA TYR A 110 -10.74 20.82 -20.26
C TYR A 110 -11.96 21.73 -20.04
N GLY A 111 -12.18 22.13 -18.79
CA GLY A 111 -13.31 22.94 -18.35
C GLY A 111 -14.62 22.16 -18.30
N MET A 112 -15.68 22.84 -17.87
CA MET A 112 -17.01 22.24 -17.78
C MET A 112 -17.55 21.81 -19.15
N GLU A 113 -17.14 22.47 -20.24
CA GLU A 113 -17.45 22.03 -21.61
C GLU A 113 -16.79 20.68 -21.93
N GLY A 114 -15.54 20.47 -21.51
CA GLY A 114 -14.84 19.19 -21.64
C GLY A 114 -15.56 18.07 -20.91
N ARG A 115 -15.92 18.30 -19.64
CA ARG A 115 -16.71 17.35 -18.84
C ARG A 115 -18.04 17.02 -19.53
N ILE A 116 -18.80 18.03 -19.95
CA ILE A 116 -20.07 17.86 -20.68
C ILE A 116 -19.88 17.05 -21.96
N ASN A 117 -18.81 17.31 -22.72
CA ASN A 117 -18.50 16.56 -23.93
C ASN A 117 -18.28 15.07 -23.64
N VAL A 118 -17.50 14.76 -22.60
CA VAL A 118 -17.26 13.38 -22.15
C VAL A 118 -18.57 12.70 -21.74
N THR A 119 -19.34 13.32 -20.84
CA THR A 119 -20.52 12.69 -20.22
C THR A 119 -21.75 12.66 -21.14
N ASP A 120 -21.98 13.68 -21.96
CA ASP A 120 -23.28 13.89 -22.63
C ASP A 120 -23.21 13.61 -24.14
N TYR A 121 -22.01 13.61 -24.74
CA TYR A 121 -21.85 13.57 -26.20
C TYR A 121 -20.95 12.44 -26.70
N TRP A 122 -19.88 12.09 -25.97
CA TRP A 122 -18.87 11.16 -26.45
C TRP A 122 -19.06 9.75 -25.87
N ALA A 123 -19.34 9.62 -24.58
CA ALA A 123 -19.55 8.33 -23.94
C ALA A 123 -20.85 7.69 -24.41
N GLN A 124 -20.80 6.38 -24.68
CA GLN A 124 -21.97 5.54 -24.98
C GLN A 124 -22.47 4.76 -23.77
N PHE A 125 -21.91 5.07 -22.60
CA PHE A 125 -22.24 4.54 -21.29
C PHE A 125 -22.49 5.69 -20.31
N PRO A 126 -23.33 5.49 -19.28
CA PRO A 126 -23.66 6.52 -18.30
C PRO A 126 -22.46 6.89 -17.40
N TYR A 127 -22.51 8.13 -16.90
CA TYR A 127 -21.69 8.61 -15.79
C TYR A 127 -22.54 8.80 -14.54
N VAL A 128 -21.98 8.47 -13.38
CA VAL A 128 -22.64 8.66 -12.08
C VAL A 128 -21.79 9.51 -11.13
N SER A 129 -22.43 10.35 -10.33
CA SER A 129 -21.83 11.09 -9.22
C SER A 129 -22.92 11.59 -8.26
N CYS A 130 -22.87 11.17 -7.00
CA CYS A 130 -23.86 11.54 -5.98
C CYS A 130 -23.61 12.90 -5.34
N ASN A 131 -22.36 13.39 -5.38
CA ASN A 131 -21.93 14.59 -4.67
C ASN A 131 -21.59 15.77 -5.59
N PHE A 132 -21.69 15.62 -6.93
CA PHE A 132 -21.54 16.74 -7.87
C PHE A 132 -22.89 17.40 -8.20
N TYR A 133 -23.03 18.69 -7.89
CA TYR A 133 -24.32 19.39 -7.92
C TYR A 133 -24.26 20.79 -8.55
N GLU A 134 -25.43 21.29 -9.00
CA GLU A 134 -25.59 22.69 -9.39
C GLU A 134 -25.62 23.60 -8.15
N GLU A 135 -24.83 24.67 -8.14
CA GLU A 135 -24.78 25.64 -7.03
C GLU A 135 -25.43 26.96 -7.48
N ALA A 136 -26.22 27.58 -6.59
CA ALA A 136 -26.72 28.92 -6.80
C ALA A 136 -26.55 29.77 -5.55
N SER A 137 -25.62 30.73 -5.60
CA SER A 137 -25.35 31.68 -4.49
C SER A 137 -24.99 30.98 -3.16
N GLY A 138 -24.13 29.96 -3.20
CA GLY A 138 -23.75 29.19 -2.00
C GLY A 138 -24.83 28.22 -1.52
N VAL A 139 -25.87 27.98 -2.32
CA VAL A 139 -26.94 27.01 -2.00
C VAL A 139 -26.84 25.84 -2.97
N LYS A 140 -26.72 24.64 -2.41
CA LYS A 140 -26.74 23.37 -3.12
C LYS A 140 -28.10 23.11 -3.79
N GLY A 141 -28.05 22.80 -5.08
CA GLY A 141 -29.19 22.40 -5.92
C GLY A 141 -29.20 20.90 -6.21
N ASP A 142 -29.73 20.54 -7.38
CA ASP A 142 -29.84 19.15 -7.83
C ASP A 142 -28.48 18.59 -8.25
N THR A 143 -28.32 17.26 -8.19
CA THR A 143 -27.13 16.59 -8.72
C THR A 143 -27.05 16.77 -10.25
N VAL A 144 -25.84 17.01 -10.76
CA VAL A 144 -25.63 17.22 -12.21
C VAL A 144 -25.72 15.91 -12.98
N LEU A 145 -25.30 14.81 -12.34
CA LEU A 145 -25.36 13.46 -12.86
C LEU A 145 -26.30 12.60 -11.99
N PRO A 146 -26.79 11.46 -12.50
CA PRO A 146 -27.41 10.46 -11.65
C PRO A 146 -26.46 10.03 -10.52
N ALA A 147 -26.99 9.84 -9.32
CA ALA A 147 -26.18 9.40 -8.18
C ALA A 147 -25.68 7.95 -8.33
N TYR A 148 -26.49 7.10 -8.97
CA TYR A 148 -26.21 5.68 -9.19
C TYR A 148 -26.92 5.15 -10.43
N GLU A 149 -26.49 3.97 -10.89
CA GLU A 149 -27.16 3.14 -11.88
C GLU A 149 -27.44 1.74 -11.29
N ILE A 150 -28.60 1.14 -11.59
CA ILE A 150 -28.96 -0.21 -11.12
C ILE A 150 -28.93 -1.19 -12.29
N PHE A 151 -28.11 -2.23 -12.15
CA PHE A 151 -28.03 -3.34 -13.09
C PHE A 151 -28.84 -4.54 -12.57
N GLU A 152 -29.78 -5.02 -13.40
CA GLU A 152 -30.53 -6.26 -13.13
C GLU A 152 -29.72 -7.46 -13.67
N LEU A 153 -29.05 -8.18 -12.76
CA LEU A 153 -28.11 -9.25 -13.08
C LEU A 153 -28.59 -10.56 -12.43
N GLY A 154 -29.45 -11.28 -13.15
CA GLY A 154 -30.10 -12.48 -12.63
C GLY A 154 -31.19 -12.12 -11.64
N GLU A 155 -31.11 -12.65 -10.41
CA GLU A 155 -32.01 -12.27 -9.31
C GLU A 155 -31.50 -11.06 -8.50
N GLU A 156 -30.24 -10.67 -8.70
CA GLU A 156 -29.61 -9.55 -7.99
C GLU A 156 -29.87 -8.22 -8.71
N LYS A 157 -30.03 -7.16 -7.91
CA LYS A 157 -30.07 -5.76 -8.35
C LYS A 157 -28.86 -5.04 -7.77
N VAL A 158 -27.83 -4.88 -8.58
CA VAL A 158 -26.57 -4.23 -8.17
C VAL A 158 -26.64 -2.76 -8.50
N ALA A 159 -26.71 -1.90 -7.47
CA ALA A 159 -26.55 -0.47 -7.63
C ALA A 159 -25.06 -0.09 -7.55
N ILE A 160 -24.61 0.73 -8.49
CA ILE A 160 -23.27 1.32 -8.46
C ILE A 160 -23.41 2.83 -8.29
N ILE A 161 -22.97 3.36 -7.15
CA ILE A 161 -23.02 4.78 -6.77
C ILE A 161 -21.73 5.47 -7.19
N GLY A 162 -21.81 6.60 -7.89
CA GLY A 162 -20.62 7.37 -8.27
C GLY A 162 -20.21 8.39 -7.20
N ILE A 163 -18.91 8.61 -7.00
CA ILE A 163 -18.41 9.61 -6.06
C ILE A 163 -17.21 10.36 -6.66
N THR A 164 -17.30 11.69 -6.72
CA THR A 164 -16.27 12.58 -7.29
C THR A 164 -15.46 13.26 -6.18
N THR A 165 -14.13 13.27 -6.26
CA THR A 165 -13.30 13.93 -5.23
C THR A 165 -13.60 15.44 -5.09
N PRO A 166 -13.83 15.94 -3.86
CA PRO A 166 -13.88 17.38 -3.58
C PRO A 166 -12.61 18.13 -3.98
N GLU A 167 -11.47 17.44 -4.08
CA GLU A 167 -10.21 18.04 -4.53
C GLU A 167 -10.22 18.46 -6.00
N SER A 168 -11.26 18.12 -6.77
CA SER A 168 -11.41 18.57 -8.17
C SER A 168 -11.33 20.08 -8.32
N PHE A 169 -11.70 20.86 -7.30
CA PHE A 169 -11.49 22.31 -7.31
C PHE A 169 -10.01 22.68 -7.45
N THR A 170 -9.13 22.08 -6.66
CA THR A 170 -7.71 22.48 -6.59
C THR A 170 -6.81 21.66 -7.52
N LYS A 171 -7.14 20.38 -7.74
CA LYS A 171 -6.38 19.44 -8.59
C LYS A 171 -6.74 19.52 -10.07
N SER A 172 -7.94 20.03 -10.39
CA SER A 172 -8.24 20.58 -11.72
C SER A 172 -8.14 22.10 -11.66
N THR A 173 -9.23 22.86 -11.80
CA THR A 173 -9.18 24.33 -11.83
C THR A 173 -10.46 24.94 -11.23
N PRO A 174 -10.39 25.78 -10.17
CA PRO A 174 -11.59 26.29 -9.49
C PRO A 174 -12.47 27.14 -10.39
N ALA A 175 -11.87 27.93 -11.29
CA ALA A 175 -12.59 28.81 -12.21
C ALA A 175 -13.53 28.07 -13.16
N TYR A 176 -13.30 26.78 -13.42
CA TYR A 176 -14.17 25.96 -14.27
C TYR A 176 -15.52 25.64 -13.63
N PHE A 177 -15.66 25.86 -12.33
CA PHE A 177 -16.90 25.70 -11.57
C PHE A 177 -17.62 27.05 -11.34
N GLN A 178 -17.08 28.15 -11.87
CA GLN A 178 -17.57 29.50 -11.66
C GLN A 178 -18.19 30.12 -12.92
N ASP A 179 -19.07 31.11 -12.74
CA ASP A 179 -19.52 32.01 -13.80
C ASP A 179 -18.48 33.10 -14.12
N GLU A 180 -18.75 33.92 -15.15
CA GLU A 180 -17.87 35.04 -15.55
C GLU A 180 -17.62 36.09 -14.45
N ASN A 181 -18.40 36.08 -13.36
CA ASN A 181 -18.27 36.99 -12.23
C ASN A 181 -17.55 36.33 -11.03
N GLY A 182 -17.07 35.10 -11.17
CA GLY A 182 -16.42 34.34 -10.10
C GLY A 182 -17.36 33.71 -9.08
N ASN A 183 -18.67 33.65 -9.36
CA ASN A 183 -19.61 32.95 -8.49
C ASN A 183 -19.59 31.46 -8.83
N TYR A 184 -19.45 30.60 -7.83
CA TYR A 184 -19.62 29.15 -8.03
C TYR A 184 -21.05 28.84 -8.50
N ILE A 185 -21.13 28.11 -9.62
CA ILE A 185 -22.37 27.61 -10.23
C ILE A 185 -22.45 26.08 -10.19
N TYR A 186 -21.36 25.44 -9.77
CA TYR A 186 -21.29 24.01 -9.49
C TYR A 186 -20.53 23.78 -8.19
N GLY A 187 -20.96 22.77 -7.44
CA GLY A 187 -20.37 22.35 -6.18
C GLY A 187 -20.05 20.86 -6.18
N ILE A 188 -19.13 20.45 -5.31
CA ILE A 188 -18.84 19.05 -5.00
C ILE A 188 -18.94 18.90 -3.48
N GLY A 189 -19.82 18.01 -3.01
CA GLY A 189 -20.06 17.75 -1.59
C GLY A 189 -18.82 17.15 -0.96
N GLY A 190 -18.20 17.90 -0.05
CA GLY A 190 -16.98 17.53 0.64
C GLY A 190 -17.04 17.95 2.12
N GLY A 191 -17.17 19.25 2.36
CA GLY A 191 -17.08 19.84 3.70
C GLY A 191 -15.65 19.78 4.25
N THR A 192 -15.29 20.67 5.17
CA THR A 192 -13.94 20.72 5.76
C THR A 192 -13.63 19.52 6.66
N ASP A 193 -14.65 18.77 7.06
CA ASP A 193 -14.60 17.61 7.96
C ASP A 193 -15.13 16.31 7.30
N GLY A 194 -15.52 16.35 6.02
CA GLY A 194 -16.03 15.19 5.29
C GLY A 194 -17.54 14.96 5.40
N GLU A 195 -18.22 15.62 6.34
CA GLU A 195 -19.64 15.34 6.66
C GLU A 195 -20.59 15.55 5.47
N GLU A 196 -20.33 16.54 4.62
CA GLU A 196 -21.16 16.79 3.43
C GLU A 196 -21.05 15.65 2.41
N LEU A 197 -19.83 15.12 2.21
CA LEU A 197 -19.59 13.97 1.35
C LEU A 197 -20.32 12.73 1.88
N TYR A 198 -20.15 12.43 3.18
CA TYR A 198 -20.74 11.23 3.78
C TYR A 198 -22.27 11.29 3.73
N ALA A 199 -22.86 12.47 3.96
CA ALA A 199 -24.30 12.67 3.85
C ALA A 199 -24.83 12.42 2.43
N ASP A 200 -24.11 12.87 1.39
CA ASP A 200 -24.48 12.63 -0.02
C ASP A 200 -24.39 11.15 -0.38
N VAL A 201 -23.32 10.49 0.06
CA VAL A 201 -23.12 9.05 -0.17
C VAL A 201 -24.20 8.24 0.55
N GLN A 202 -24.51 8.56 1.81
CA GLN A 202 -25.59 7.89 2.55
C GLN A 202 -26.96 8.09 1.89
N ALA A 203 -27.25 9.29 1.39
CA ALA A 203 -28.51 9.57 0.68
C ALA A 203 -28.62 8.72 -0.60
N ALA A 204 -27.54 8.62 -1.38
CA ALA A 204 -27.52 7.77 -2.57
C ALA A 204 -27.66 6.28 -2.24
N ILE A 205 -27.07 5.81 -1.15
CA ILE A 205 -27.25 4.44 -0.65
C ILE A 205 -28.72 4.19 -0.29
N ASP A 206 -29.36 5.12 0.42
CA ASP A 206 -30.74 4.97 0.86
C ASP A 206 -31.73 4.98 -0.32
N ASP A 207 -31.49 5.86 -1.30
CA ASP A 207 -32.28 5.91 -2.54
C ASP A 207 -32.12 4.63 -3.36
N ALA A 208 -30.89 4.11 -3.52
CA ALA A 208 -30.63 2.85 -4.20
C ALA A 208 -31.33 1.66 -3.51
N LYS A 209 -31.31 1.61 -2.16
CA LYS A 209 -32.07 0.61 -1.38
C LYS A 209 -33.58 0.76 -1.61
N ALA A 210 -34.10 1.98 -1.65
CA ALA A 210 -35.51 2.26 -1.86
C ALA A 210 -35.99 1.82 -3.26
N ASP A 211 -35.11 1.92 -4.26
CA ASP A 211 -35.33 1.43 -5.62
C ASP A 211 -35.15 -0.09 -5.77
N GLY A 212 -34.78 -0.77 -4.67
CA GLY A 212 -34.77 -2.22 -4.56
C GLY A 212 -33.41 -2.86 -4.83
N ALA A 213 -32.30 -2.10 -4.76
CA ALA A 213 -30.97 -2.66 -4.83
C ALA A 213 -30.75 -3.69 -3.70
N THR A 214 -30.18 -4.84 -4.06
CA THR A 214 -29.81 -5.93 -3.13
C THR A 214 -28.33 -5.88 -2.78
N LYS A 215 -27.51 -5.29 -3.65
CA LYS A 215 -26.08 -5.03 -3.47
C LYS A 215 -25.79 -3.60 -3.88
N ILE A 216 -24.94 -2.91 -3.13
CA ILE A 216 -24.60 -1.50 -3.37
C ILE A 216 -23.10 -1.36 -3.36
N ILE A 217 -22.54 -0.90 -4.48
CA ILE A 217 -21.11 -0.73 -4.68
C ILE A 217 -20.86 0.75 -4.89
N ALA A 218 -19.91 1.32 -4.15
CA ALA A 218 -19.39 2.64 -4.46
C ALA A 218 -18.33 2.54 -5.56
N LEU A 219 -18.42 3.40 -6.56
CA LEU A 219 -17.42 3.67 -7.58
C LEU A 219 -16.93 5.09 -7.33
N GLY A 220 -15.87 5.21 -6.55
CA GLY A 220 -15.34 6.48 -6.07
C GLY A 220 -14.01 6.84 -6.70
N HIS A 221 -13.72 8.13 -6.69
CA HIS A 221 -12.42 8.68 -7.04
C HIS A 221 -11.94 9.53 -5.87
N LEU A 222 -11.71 8.94 -4.70
CA LEU A 222 -11.48 9.66 -3.43
C LEU A 222 -10.06 9.53 -2.90
N GLY A 223 -9.39 8.41 -3.19
CA GLY A 223 -8.05 8.13 -2.70
C GLY A 223 -8.02 7.61 -1.27
N ASP A 224 -6.86 7.07 -0.89
CA ASP A 224 -6.58 6.49 0.43
C ASP A 224 -5.37 7.14 1.13
N ASP A 225 -4.86 8.24 0.59
CA ASP A 225 -3.66 8.92 1.08
C ASP A 225 -3.98 10.12 2.00
N LEU A 226 -2.98 10.54 2.80
CA LEU A 226 -3.14 11.62 3.77
C LEU A 226 -3.54 12.97 3.16
N SER A 227 -3.17 13.24 1.90
CA SER A 227 -3.52 14.51 1.25
C SER A 227 -4.99 14.60 0.88
N SER A 228 -5.65 13.45 0.77
CA SER A 228 -7.07 13.32 0.44
C SER A 228 -7.99 13.37 1.67
N LYS A 229 -7.43 13.44 2.89
CA LYS A 229 -8.22 13.57 4.12
C LYS A 229 -8.94 14.93 4.19
N PRO A 230 -10.19 14.97 4.68
CA PRO A 230 -10.96 13.89 5.32
C PRO A 230 -11.82 13.06 4.34
N TRP A 231 -11.58 13.12 3.05
CA TRP A 231 -12.49 12.57 2.03
C TRP A 231 -12.11 11.18 1.55
N THR A 232 -11.20 10.45 2.22
CA THR A 232 -10.74 9.17 1.70
C THR A 232 -11.86 8.14 1.61
N SER A 233 -11.68 7.11 0.78
CA SER A 233 -12.63 6.00 0.68
C SER A 233 -12.86 5.30 2.01
N GLU A 234 -11.82 5.10 2.82
CA GLU A 234 -11.93 4.49 4.16
C GLU A 234 -12.75 5.34 5.14
N GLU A 235 -12.52 6.65 5.15
CA GLU A 235 -13.27 7.58 6.00
C GLU A 235 -14.72 7.68 5.55
N THR A 236 -14.98 7.64 4.23
CA THR A 236 -16.33 7.58 3.69
C THR A 236 -17.04 6.30 4.11
N ILE A 237 -16.40 5.13 3.98
CA ILE A 237 -16.97 3.84 4.41
C ILE A 237 -17.31 3.88 5.90
N ALA A 238 -16.39 4.34 6.75
CA ALA A 238 -16.55 4.36 8.21
C ALA A 238 -17.68 5.28 8.70
N ASN A 239 -18.18 6.20 7.86
CA ASN A 239 -19.22 7.16 8.19
C ASN A 239 -20.55 6.93 7.43
N VAL A 240 -20.69 5.81 6.72
CA VAL A 240 -21.94 5.42 6.04
C VAL A 240 -22.32 3.98 6.39
N THR A 241 -23.53 3.54 6.00
CA THR A 241 -24.01 2.17 6.23
C THR A 241 -24.64 1.52 5.01
N GLY A 242 -24.30 0.25 4.78
CA GLY A 242 -24.95 -0.61 3.79
C GLY A 242 -24.36 -0.55 2.37
N LEU A 243 -23.12 -0.10 2.24
CA LEU A 243 -22.28 -0.50 1.11
C LEU A 243 -21.92 -1.98 1.23
N THR A 244 -21.67 -2.62 0.09
CA THR A 244 -21.15 -4.00 0.02
C THR A 244 -19.68 -4.01 -0.42
N ALA A 245 -19.32 -3.11 -1.34
CA ALA A 245 -17.95 -2.92 -1.79
C ALA A 245 -17.71 -1.46 -2.20
N PHE A 246 -16.43 -1.10 -2.32
CA PHE A 246 -15.97 0.20 -2.77
C PHE A 246 -14.82 -0.01 -3.78
N ILE A 247 -15.00 0.46 -5.00
CA ILE A 247 -13.96 0.53 -6.04
C ILE A 247 -13.49 1.99 -6.07
N ASP A 248 -12.23 2.23 -5.72
CA ASP A 248 -11.66 3.58 -5.59
C ASP A 248 -10.65 3.91 -6.70
N GLY A 249 -10.17 5.16 -6.72
CA GLY A 249 -9.09 5.69 -7.57
C GLY A 249 -8.31 6.81 -6.88
N HIS A 250 -7.78 7.77 -7.66
CA HIS A 250 -7.16 9.04 -7.24
C HIS A 250 -5.76 8.98 -6.64
N SER A 251 -5.55 8.10 -5.65
CA SER A 251 -4.29 8.03 -4.90
C SER A 251 -3.21 7.19 -5.60
N HIS A 252 -3.56 6.51 -6.70
CA HIS A 252 -2.70 5.60 -7.47
C HIS A 252 -2.25 4.37 -6.66
N SER A 253 -2.98 4.05 -5.59
CA SER A 253 -2.70 2.94 -4.70
C SER A 253 -3.14 1.60 -5.30
N THR A 254 -2.33 0.56 -5.10
CA THR A 254 -2.71 -0.81 -5.45
C THR A 254 -3.34 -1.49 -4.23
N VAL A 255 -4.65 -1.70 -4.27
CA VAL A 255 -5.43 -2.35 -3.21
C VAL A 255 -6.18 -3.54 -3.80
N VAL A 256 -5.62 -4.74 -3.65
CA VAL A 256 -6.26 -5.97 -4.17
C VAL A 256 -7.62 -6.21 -3.53
N GLY A 257 -7.74 -5.93 -2.22
CA GLY A 257 -8.95 -6.09 -1.44
C GLY A 257 -8.66 -5.84 0.03
N LYS A 258 -9.31 -4.84 0.63
CA LYS A 258 -9.20 -4.47 2.04
C LYS A 258 -10.59 -4.45 2.65
N ASN A 259 -10.78 -5.16 3.75
CA ASN A 259 -12.02 -5.08 4.52
C ASN A 259 -11.98 -3.82 5.39
N VAL A 260 -12.98 -2.96 5.24
CA VAL A 260 -13.15 -1.73 6.01
C VAL A 260 -14.52 -1.78 6.66
N ASP A 261 -14.59 -1.54 7.97
CA ASP A 261 -15.84 -1.54 8.69
C ASP A 261 -16.63 -0.26 8.41
N ASP A 262 -17.90 -0.41 8.06
CA ASP A 262 -18.85 0.69 7.94
C ASP A 262 -19.26 1.23 9.32
N GLU A 263 -20.07 2.30 9.37
CA GLU A 263 -20.48 2.93 10.64
C GLU A 263 -21.20 1.93 11.58
N ALA A 264 -21.84 0.90 11.02
CA ALA A 264 -22.55 -0.15 11.76
C ALA A 264 -21.67 -1.37 12.08
N GLY A 265 -20.40 -1.36 11.70
CA GLY A 265 -19.45 -2.46 11.87
C GLY A 265 -19.63 -3.60 10.88
N ASN A 266 -20.31 -3.36 9.75
CA ASN A 266 -20.36 -4.33 8.66
C ASN A 266 -19.14 -4.16 7.76
N ASN A 267 -18.62 -5.27 7.27
CA ASN A 267 -17.48 -5.25 6.38
C ASN A 267 -17.86 -4.79 4.95
N VAL A 268 -17.15 -3.79 4.45
CA VAL A 268 -17.16 -3.32 3.07
C VAL A 268 -15.81 -3.63 2.42
N LEU A 269 -15.84 -4.31 1.27
CA LEU A 269 -14.61 -4.64 0.54
C LEU A 269 -14.15 -3.46 -0.32
N LEU A 270 -13.06 -2.81 0.07
CA LEU A 270 -12.37 -1.74 -0.66
C LEU A 270 -11.31 -2.29 -1.62
N THR A 271 -11.25 -1.77 -2.85
CA THR A 271 -10.26 -2.16 -3.86
C THR A 271 -9.89 -1.01 -4.81
N GLN A 272 -8.68 -1.06 -5.38
CA GLN A 272 -8.11 -0.07 -6.31
C GLN A 272 -7.03 -0.74 -7.17
N THR A 273 -6.91 -0.35 -8.45
CA THR A 273 -6.02 -1.03 -9.42
C THR A 273 -4.61 -0.45 -9.52
N GLY A 274 -4.31 0.65 -8.83
CA GLY A 274 -3.10 1.45 -9.03
C GLY A 274 -3.33 2.53 -10.07
N GLU A 275 -2.45 2.65 -11.07
CA GLU A 275 -2.50 3.66 -12.12
C GLU A 275 -2.06 3.08 -13.48
N TYR A 276 -2.35 3.80 -14.57
CA TYR A 276 -1.75 3.62 -15.90
C TYR A 276 -1.97 2.25 -16.54
N PHE A 277 -3.10 1.60 -16.25
CA PHE A 277 -3.38 0.23 -16.72
C PHE A 277 -2.33 -0.79 -16.23
N ASN A 278 -1.59 -0.55 -15.15
CA ASN A 278 -0.64 -1.55 -14.63
C ASN A 278 -1.34 -2.85 -14.16
N ALA A 279 -2.63 -2.75 -13.82
CA ALA A 279 -3.51 -3.89 -13.57
C ALA A 279 -4.93 -3.64 -14.10
N ILE A 280 -5.69 -4.72 -14.28
CA ILE A 280 -7.15 -4.71 -14.45
C ILE A 280 -7.78 -5.27 -13.18
N GLY A 281 -8.72 -4.55 -12.59
CA GLY A 281 -9.48 -5.04 -11.45
C GLY A 281 -10.56 -6.02 -11.88
N MET A 282 -10.76 -7.09 -11.11
CA MET A 282 -11.88 -8.00 -11.28
C MET A 282 -12.54 -8.29 -9.94
N MET A 283 -13.83 -8.00 -9.84
CA MET A 283 -14.68 -8.33 -8.70
C MET A 283 -15.66 -9.43 -9.11
N ILE A 284 -15.82 -10.44 -8.26
CA ILE A 284 -16.79 -11.53 -8.46
C ILE A 284 -17.75 -11.52 -7.27
N ILE A 285 -19.04 -11.48 -7.57
CA ILE A 285 -20.13 -11.69 -6.62
C ILE A 285 -20.70 -13.09 -6.90
N ASP A 286 -20.54 -13.97 -5.91
CA ASP A 286 -21.07 -15.34 -5.97
C ASP A 286 -22.59 -15.31 -6.00
N SER A 287 -23.18 -15.95 -6.99
CA SER A 287 -24.63 -15.94 -7.22
C SER A 287 -25.43 -16.76 -6.19
N GLU A 288 -24.79 -17.71 -5.49
CA GLU A 288 -25.43 -18.56 -4.48
C GLU A 288 -25.28 -17.99 -3.06
N THR A 289 -24.07 -17.52 -2.71
CA THR A 289 -23.77 -17.03 -1.35
C THR A 289 -23.91 -15.52 -1.22
N GLY A 290 -23.77 -14.78 -2.32
CA GLY A 290 -23.67 -13.32 -2.33
C GLY A 290 -22.33 -12.79 -1.82
N ASP A 291 -21.34 -13.65 -1.61
CA ASP A 291 -19.99 -13.26 -1.20
C ASP A 291 -19.28 -12.49 -2.30
N ILE A 292 -18.50 -11.49 -1.92
CA ILE A 292 -17.71 -10.68 -2.85
C ILE A 292 -16.24 -11.01 -2.69
N SER A 293 -15.54 -11.12 -3.82
CA SER A 293 -14.08 -11.25 -3.87
C SER A 293 -13.51 -10.40 -4.99
N THR A 294 -12.24 -10.00 -4.84
CA THR A 294 -11.52 -9.17 -5.81
C THR A 294 -10.14 -9.74 -6.10
N GLU A 295 -9.67 -9.53 -7.33
CA GLU A 295 -8.29 -9.75 -7.73
C GLU A 295 -7.81 -8.70 -8.72
N LEU A 296 -6.48 -8.56 -8.85
CA LEU A 296 -5.83 -7.67 -9.81
C LEU A 296 -5.09 -8.48 -10.87
N LEU A 297 -5.44 -8.23 -12.13
CA LEU A 297 -4.87 -8.88 -13.29
C LEU A 297 -3.71 -8.03 -13.84
N ALA A 298 -2.48 -8.35 -13.44
CA ALA A 298 -1.27 -7.68 -13.93
C ALA A 298 -0.69 -8.34 -15.19
N ALA A 299 0.07 -7.59 -15.98
CA ALA A 299 0.63 -8.04 -17.25
C ALA A 299 1.61 -9.23 -17.13
N ASP A 300 2.32 -9.35 -16.01
CA ASP A 300 3.29 -10.42 -15.72
C ASP A 300 2.63 -11.71 -15.18
N ASN A 301 1.40 -11.61 -14.69
CA ASN A 301 0.60 -12.70 -14.18
C ASN A 301 -0.07 -13.50 -15.32
N THR A 302 0.77 -13.93 -16.28
CA THR A 302 0.49 -14.54 -17.60
C THR A 302 -0.51 -15.70 -17.64
N ILE A 303 -0.94 -16.23 -16.49
CA ILE A 303 -1.97 -17.26 -16.39
C ILE A 303 -3.39 -16.67 -16.43
N THR A 304 -3.60 -15.42 -15.99
CA THR A 304 -4.95 -14.82 -15.91
C THR A 304 -5.28 -13.88 -17.08
N VAL A 305 -4.28 -13.25 -17.71
CA VAL A 305 -4.47 -12.36 -18.90
C VAL A 305 -4.30 -13.11 -20.23
N SER A 306 -4.66 -14.39 -20.29
CA SER A 306 -4.50 -15.23 -21.49
C SER A 306 -5.53 -14.94 -22.61
N SER A 307 -6.27 -13.83 -22.56
CA SER A 307 -7.20 -13.45 -23.63
C SER A 307 -6.49 -12.71 -24.76
N THR A 308 -6.77 -13.11 -26.01
CA THR A 308 -6.35 -12.35 -27.18
C THR A 308 -6.95 -10.93 -27.11
N PRO A 309 -6.15 -9.86 -27.30
CA PRO A 309 -6.67 -8.50 -27.37
C PRO A 309 -7.76 -8.36 -28.44
N ASP A 310 -8.72 -7.47 -28.21
CA ASP A 310 -9.76 -7.18 -29.20
C ASP A 310 -9.17 -6.44 -30.42
N GLU A 311 -9.31 -7.03 -31.61
CA GLU A 311 -8.70 -6.50 -32.83
C GLU A 311 -9.34 -5.19 -33.32
N GLU A 312 -10.61 -4.92 -33.00
CA GLU A 312 -11.26 -3.66 -33.38
C GLU A 312 -10.78 -2.52 -32.49
N VAL A 313 -10.74 -2.74 -31.18
CA VAL A 313 -10.22 -1.76 -30.21
C VAL A 313 -8.73 -1.50 -30.47
N LYS A 314 -7.97 -2.57 -30.73
CA LYS A 314 -6.54 -2.47 -31.04
C LYS A 314 -6.28 -1.64 -32.30
N ALA A 315 -7.11 -1.81 -33.34
CA ALA A 315 -6.97 -1.01 -34.57
C ALA A 315 -7.20 0.49 -34.33
N ILE A 316 -8.17 0.86 -33.48
CA ILE A 316 -8.41 2.27 -33.08
C ILE A 316 -7.19 2.81 -32.34
N LYS A 317 -6.72 2.04 -31.34
CA LYS A 317 -5.55 2.38 -30.51
C LYS A 317 -4.30 2.61 -31.35
N GLU A 318 -3.92 1.65 -32.17
CA GLU A 318 -2.70 1.72 -32.99
C GLU A 318 -2.77 2.84 -34.03
N ALA A 319 -3.93 3.07 -34.65
CA ALA A 319 -4.12 4.16 -35.59
C ALA A 319 -3.94 5.53 -34.92
N TRP A 320 -4.49 5.71 -33.72
CA TRP A 320 -4.35 6.95 -32.96
C TRP A 320 -2.92 7.18 -32.48
N MET A 321 -2.30 6.16 -31.87
CA MET A 321 -0.91 6.23 -31.43
C MET A 321 0.02 6.59 -32.59
N THR A 322 -0.16 5.95 -33.76
CA THR A 322 0.63 6.24 -34.96
C THR A 322 0.46 7.70 -35.39
N ALA A 323 -0.76 8.22 -35.41
CA ALA A 323 -1.02 9.61 -35.81
C ALA A 323 -0.33 10.62 -34.85
N VAL A 324 -0.48 10.41 -33.53
CA VAL A 324 0.14 11.26 -32.50
C VAL A 324 1.68 11.17 -32.56
N ASP A 325 2.22 9.98 -32.73
CA ASP A 325 3.67 9.75 -32.80
C ASP A 325 4.29 10.32 -34.07
N GLU A 326 3.60 10.24 -35.21
CA GLU A 326 4.05 10.89 -36.45
C GLU A 326 4.04 12.41 -36.32
N GLU A 327 3.05 12.99 -35.63
CA GLU A 327 2.94 14.43 -35.42
C GLU A 327 3.99 14.95 -34.42
N LEU A 328 4.17 14.27 -33.29
CA LEU A 328 4.98 14.76 -32.18
C LEU A 328 6.39 14.14 -32.11
N GLY A 329 6.65 13.04 -32.83
CA GLY A 329 7.92 12.31 -32.80
C GLY A 329 9.10 13.01 -33.49
N GLN A 330 8.88 14.19 -34.09
CA GLN A 330 9.95 14.95 -34.72
C GLN A 330 11.01 15.37 -33.68
N LYS A 331 12.27 14.98 -33.91
CA LYS A 331 13.42 15.47 -33.15
C LYS A 331 13.59 16.98 -33.32
N ILE A 332 13.66 17.68 -32.19
CA ILE A 332 13.84 19.14 -32.11
C ILE A 332 15.17 19.56 -31.49
N GLY A 333 15.85 18.65 -30.78
CA GLY A 333 17.14 18.92 -30.14
C GLY A 333 17.70 17.71 -29.41
N SER A 334 18.67 17.95 -28.53
CA SER A 334 19.20 16.95 -27.60
C SER A 334 19.69 17.58 -26.29
N ALA A 335 19.72 16.82 -25.20
CA ALA A 335 20.33 17.19 -23.93
C ALA A 335 21.55 16.32 -23.61
N GLU A 336 22.66 16.96 -23.24
CA GLU A 336 23.85 16.30 -22.66
C GLU A 336 23.74 16.16 -21.13
N VAL A 337 22.81 16.89 -20.52
CA VAL A 337 22.42 16.73 -19.10
C VAL A 337 21.26 15.76 -18.97
N THR A 338 20.99 15.33 -17.74
CA THR A 338 19.78 14.58 -17.41
C THR A 338 18.79 15.50 -16.71
N PHE A 339 17.65 15.75 -17.32
CA PHE A 339 16.52 16.42 -16.66
C PHE A 339 15.76 15.40 -15.83
N ASP A 340 15.58 15.68 -14.55
CA ASP A 340 14.84 14.79 -13.66
C ASP A 340 14.09 15.58 -12.59
N ASN A 341 13.15 14.92 -11.93
CA ASN A 341 12.34 15.44 -10.85
C ASN A 341 12.41 14.57 -9.60
N TYR A 342 13.24 13.52 -9.60
CA TYR A 342 13.36 12.55 -8.52
C TYR A 342 14.79 12.49 -7.98
N ASP A 343 14.95 12.11 -6.71
CA ASP A 343 16.27 11.76 -6.17
C ASP A 343 16.66 10.30 -6.49
N GLY A 344 17.83 9.88 -6.01
CA GLY A 344 18.34 8.52 -6.22
C GLY A 344 17.54 7.42 -5.51
N GLU A 345 16.63 7.78 -4.60
CA GLU A 345 15.74 6.87 -3.86
C GLU A 345 14.34 6.80 -4.49
N GLY A 346 14.07 7.65 -5.49
CA GLY A 346 12.78 7.72 -6.18
C GLY A 346 11.78 8.68 -5.53
N ASN A 347 12.19 9.52 -4.58
CA ASN A 347 11.31 10.55 -4.01
C ASN A 347 11.16 11.71 -4.98
N ARG A 348 9.94 12.25 -5.13
CA ARG A 348 9.66 13.35 -6.03
C ARG A 348 10.08 14.68 -5.40
N LEU A 349 10.95 15.42 -6.08
CA LEU A 349 11.57 16.66 -5.61
C LEU A 349 10.85 17.91 -6.12
N VAL A 350 10.33 17.87 -7.36
CA VAL A 350 9.79 19.04 -8.07
C VAL A 350 8.62 19.74 -7.37
N ARG A 351 8.01 19.09 -6.38
CA ARG A 351 6.87 19.60 -5.59
C ARG A 351 7.23 20.09 -4.18
N LYS A 352 8.50 20.09 -3.81
CA LYS A 352 8.96 20.51 -2.48
C LYS A 352 10.28 21.28 -2.46
N GLN A 353 11.03 21.25 -3.57
CA GLN A 353 12.26 22.00 -3.74
C GLN A 353 12.53 22.30 -5.23
N GLY A 354 13.60 23.05 -5.50
CA GLY A 354 14.07 23.31 -6.86
C GLY A 354 14.55 22.04 -7.58
N THR A 355 14.30 21.96 -8.89
CA THR A 355 14.86 20.92 -9.77
C THR A 355 15.37 21.52 -11.08
N ASN A 356 16.25 20.81 -11.79
CA ASN A 356 16.70 21.29 -13.10
C ASN A 356 15.58 21.32 -14.15
N THR A 357 14.64 20.37 -14.13
CA THR A 357 13.52 20.38 -15.08
C THR A 357 12.54 21.52 -14.78
N GLY A 358 12.23 21.76 -13.50
CA GLY A 358 11.37 22.88 -13.09
C GLY A 358 12.01 24.24 -13.42
N ALA A 359 13.32 24.38 -13.18
CA ALA A 359 14.06 25.58 -13.59
C ALA A 359 14.07 25.76 -15.11
N PHE A 360 14.28 24.70 -15.89
CA PHE A 360 14.25 24.73 -17.34
C PHE A 360 12.88 25.18 -17.89
N ALA A 361 11.78 24.72 -17.30
CA ALA A 361 10.44 25.13 -17.67
C ALA A 361 10.17 26.61 -17.38
N ALA A 362 10.57 27.11 -16.20
CA ALA A 362 10.47 28.54 -15.89
C ALA A 362 11.35 29.39 -16.82
N ASP A 363 12.55 28.93 -17.13
CA ASP A 363 13.46 29.60 -18.07
C ASP A 363 12.90 29.64 -19.49
N ALA A 364 12.16 28.62 -19.93
CA ALA A 364 11.50 28.60 -21.23
C ALA A 364 10.40 29.68 -21.34
N LEU A 365 9.59 29.87 -20.30
CA LEU A 365 8.61 30.96 -20.21
C LEU A 365 9.29 32.32 -20.26
N TYR A 366 10.35 32.52 -19.47
CA TYR A 366 11.14 33.74 -19.50
C TYR A 366 11.70 34.03 -20.90
N PHE A 367 12.29 33.01 -21.53
CA PHE A 367 12.84 33.11 -22.88
C PHE A 367 11.78 33.47 -23.93
N LEU A 368 10.60 32.86 -23.89
CA LEU A 368 9.53 33.13 -24.84
C LEU A 368 9.19 34.63 -24.89
N PHE A 369 8.86 35.20 -23.73
CA PHE A 369 8.45 36.60 -23.66
C PHE A 369 9.62 37.56 -23.93
N ASP A 370 10.82 37.22 -23.47
CA ASP A 370 12.02 38.00 -23.77
C ASP A 370 12.36 38.01 -25.28
N ASN A 371 12.17 36.88 -25.97
CA ASN A 371 12.38 36.75 -27.40
C ASN A 371 11.26 37.42 -28.24
N MET A 372 10.10 37.66 -27.62
CA MET A 372 9.03 38.48 -28.19
C MET A 372 9.26 39.99 -27.97
N ASP A 373 10.43 40.40 -27.46
CA ASP A 373 10.76 41.77 -27.05
C ASP A 373 9.76 42.34 -26.03
N MET A 374 9.18 41.46 -25.19
CA MET A 374 8.37 41.87 -24.05
C MET A 374 9.26 42.06 -22.82
N ASP A 375 8.91 43.05 -22.00
CA ASP A 375 9.66 43.42 -20.81
C ASP A 375 9.38 42.45 -19.65
N VAL A 376 9.74 41.18 -19.79
CA VAL A 376 9.57 40.16 -18.75
C VAL A 376 10.61 40.33 -17.66
N ASP A 377 10.17 40.43 -16.41
CA ASP A 377 11.06 40.58 -15.25
C ASP A 377 11.33 39.23 -14.57
N VAL A 378 10.29 38.39 -14.50
CA VAL A 378 10.27 37.13 -13.74
C VAL A 378 9.39 36.10 -14.44
N ALA A 379 9.66 34.82 -14.23
CA ALA A 379 8.77 33.74 -14.64
C ALA A 379 8.57 32.72 -13.52
N ILE A 380 7.39 32.09 -13.45
CA ILE A 380 7.08 31.02 -12.51
C ILE A 380 6.55 29.77 -13.25
N MET A 381 6.82 28.60 -12.69
CA MET A 381 6.27 27.31 -13.10
C MET A 381 5.92 26.49 -11.85
N ASN A 382 4.68 26.04 -11.71
CA ASN A 382 4.29 25.17 -10.60
C ASN A 382 4.83 23.74 -10.80
N GLY A 383 5.28 23.10 -9.73
CA GLY A 383 5.87 21.75 -9.78
C GLY A 383 4.90 20.66 -10.24
N GLY A 384 3.60 20.84 -10.02
CA GLY A 384 2.54 19.94 -10.45
C GLY A 384 2.42 19.85 -11.98
N GLY A 385 2.75 20.93 -12.69
CA GLY A 385 2.74 21.00 -14.15
C GLY A 385 3.96 20.39 -14.84
N VAL A 386 4.90 19.79 -14.09
CA VAL A 386 6.12 19.17 -14.61
C VAL A 386 6.06 17.65 -14.37
N ARG A 387 5.89 16.84 -15.43
CA ARG A 387 5.46 15.43 -15.31
C ARG A 387 6.50 14.37 -15.71
N ASN A 388 7.70 14.74 -16.13
CA ASN A 388 8.68 13.76 -16.62
C ASN A 388 9.43 13.00 -15.51
N LYS A 389 9.88 11.79 -15.88
CA LYS A 389 10.99 11.06 -15.26
C LYS A 389 12.34 11.52 -15.85
N ALA A 390 13.43 10.84 -15.52
CA ALA A 390 14.76 11.08 -16.09
C ALA A 390 14.77 11.12 -17.62
N ILE A 391 15.20 12.25 -18.20
CA ILE A 391 15.31 12.50 -19.64
C ILE A 391 16.74 12.88 -19.99
N THR A 392 17.33 12.23 -20.99
CA THR A 392 18.61 12.63 -21.58
C THR A 392 18.69 12.22 -23.06
N GLY A 393 19.57 12.85 -23.83
CA GLY A 393 19.72 12.55 -25.26
C GLY A 393 18.68 13.27 -26.12
N ASP A 394 18.09 12.57 -27.10
CA ASP A 394 17.24 13.18 -28.12
C ASP A 394 15.94 13.75 -27.52
N LEU A 395 15.60 14.98 -27.93
CA LEU A 395 14.39 15.67 -27.50
C LEU A 395 13.43 15.82 -28.69
N THR A 396 12.14 15.53 -28.47
CA THR A 396 11.06 15.61 -29.47
C THR A 396 9.93 16.53 -28.98
N TYR A 397 8.98 16.87 -29.85
CA TYR A 397 7.75 17.54 -29.39
C TYR A 397 6.94 16.66 -28.44
N LYS A 398 6.92 15.34 -28.69
CA LYS A 398 6.25 14.34 -27.83
C LYS A 398 6.79 14.43 -26.40
N LEU A 399 8.11 14.45 -26.26
CA LEU A 399 8.76 14.56 -24.97
C LEU A 399 8.46 15.88 -24.25
N CYS A 400 8.37 17.00 -24.99
CA CYS A 400 7.94 18.27 -24.40
C CYS A 400 6.49 18.19 -23.92
N LYS A 401 5.61 17.50 -24.66
CA LYS A 401 4.21 17.28 -24.28
C LYS A 401 4.07 16.30 -23.11
N GLU A 402 5.00 15.37 -22.96
CA GLU A 402 5.10 14.48 -21.78
C GLU A 402 5.59 15.22 -20.54
N ILE A 403 6.43 16.26 -20.68
CA ILE A 403 6.80 17.15 -19.57
C ILE A 403 5.59 18.04 -19.19
N HIS A 404 4.92 18.63 -20.18
CA HIS A 404 3.76 19.52 -20.01
C HIS A 404 2.53 18.98 -20.75
N THR A 405 1.68 18.25 -20.02
CA THR A 405 0.58 17.46 -20.57
C THR A 405 -0.75 18.20 -20.61
N PHE A 406 -0.85 19.36 -19.95
CA PHE A 406 -2.11 20.05 -19.68
C PHE A 406 -2.58 20.94 -20.83
N GLY A 407 -1.68 21.33 -21.74
CA GLY A 407 -2.03 22.28 -22.81
C GLY A 407 -2.27 23.68 -22.27
N ASN A 408 -1.66 23.99 -21.13
CA ASN A 408 -1.69 25.31 -20.53
C ASN A 408 -1.05 26.32 -21.49
N VAL A 409 -1.49 27.57 -21.43
CA VAL A 409 -1.01 28.62 -22.35
C VAL A 409 -0.25 29.70 -21.62
N ALA A 410 0.88 30.11 -22.20
CA ALA A 410 1.73 31.14 -21.64
C ALA A 410 1.02 32.49 -21.59
N CYS A 411 1.12 33.14 -20.43
CA CYS A 411 0.52 34.41 -20.07
C CYS A 411 1.59 35.35 -19.50
N LEU A 412 1.38 36.65 -19.69
CA LEU A 412 2.19 37.70 -19.06
C LEU A 412 1.28 38.66 -18.32
N GLN A 413 1.52 38.81 -17.01
CA GLN A 413 0.79 39.73 -16.14
C GLN A 413 1.73 40.73 -15.48
N THR A 414 1.28 41.97 -15.30
CA THR A 414 1.94 42.92 -14.41
C THR A 414 1.37 42.73 -13.00
N ILE A 415 2.23 42.35 -12.07
CA ILE A 415 1.93 42.11 -10.66
C ILE A 415 2.72 43.06 -9.76
N THR A 416 2.32 43.21 -8.51
CA THR A 416 3.13 43.88 -7.48
C THR A 416 4.16 42.92 -6.87
N GLY A 417 5.23 43.46 -6.27
CA GLY A 417 6.18 42.64 -5.52
C GLY A 417 5.52 41.89 -4.35
N GLN A 418 4.51 42.47 -3.71
CA GLN A 418 3.74 41.79 -2.66
C GLN A 418 3.02 40.54 -3.19
N GLN A 419 2.37 40.62 -4.36
CA GLN A 419 1.71 39.47 -4.98
C GLN A 419 2.71 38.36 -5.34
N LEU A 420 3.92 38.71 -5.79
CA LEU A 420 4.99 37.72 -6.03
C LEU A 420 5.39 37.02 -4.73
N LEU A 421 5.61 37.78 -3.64
CA LEU A 421 5.96 37.20 -2.34
C LEU A 421 4.86 36.27 -1.82
N ASP A 422 3.59 36.69 -1.91
CA ASP A 422 2.44 35.88 -1.49
C ASP A 422 2.32 34.58 -2.31
N ALA A 423 2.58 34.63 -3.62
CA ALA A 423 2.60 33.45 -4.48
C ALA A 423 3.73 32.47 -4.10
N LEU A 424 4.94 32.98 -3.86
CA LEU A 424 6.06 32.13 -3.43
C LEU A 424 5.79 31.50 -2.05
N GLU A 425 5.23 32.26 -1.11
CA GLU A 425 4.84 31.77 0.22
C GLU A 425 3.76 30.69 0.12
N TRP A 426 2.74 30.91 -0.71
CA TRP A 426 1.66 29.95 -0.95
C TRP A 426 2.18 28.64 -1.57
N GLY A 427 3.05 28.73 -2.58
CA GLY A 427 3.65 27.55 -3.21
C GLY A 427 4.56 26.76 -2.25
N ALA A 428 5.18 27.43 -1.29
CA ALA A 428 6.09 26.82 -0.31
C ALA A 428 5.39 26.44 1.02
N LYS A 429 4.06 26.53 1.13
CA LYS A 429 3.32 26.44 2.41
C LYS A 429 3.52 25.14 3.20
N GLN A 430 3.90 24.04 2.54
CA GLN A 430 4.19 22.76 3.21
C GLN A 430 5.60 22.22 2.93
N ALA A 431 6.44 22.98 2.23
CA ALA A 431 7.82 22.56 1.97
C ALA A 431 8.67 22.65 3.26
N PRO A 432 9.68 21.76 3.43
CA PRO A 432 10.02 20.63 2.56
C PRO A 432 9.22 19.34 2.83
N ASP A 433 8.40 19.31 3.87
CA ASP A 433 7.91 18.06 4.46
C ASP A 433 6.83 17.36 3.62
N VAL A 434 5.97 18.13 2.96
CA VAL A 434 4.86 17.62 2.14
C VAL A 434 5.00 18.11 0.70
N GLU A 435 4.69 17.22 -0.25
CA GLU A 435 4.70 17.56 -1.66
C GLU A 435 3.48 18.42 -2.04
N VAL A 436 3.73 19.57 -2.64
CA VAL A 436 2.70 20.52 -3.08
C VAL A 436 2.84 20.78 -4.58
N GLY A 437 1.78 20.49 -5.35
CA GLY A 437 1.73 20.78 -6.80
C GLY A 437 2.06 22.25 -7.10
N GLY A 438 1.56 23.16 -6.27
CA GLY A 438 1.81 24.60 -6.36
C GLY A 438 3.24 25.08 -6.04
N PHE A 439 4.21 24.23 -5.71
CA PHE A 439 5.57 24.69 -5.45
C PHE A 439 6.17 25.40 -6.67
N LEU A 440 6.61 26.66 -6.52
CA LEU A 440 6.98 27.51 -7.65
C LEU A 440 8.47 27.43 -7.99
N HIS A 441 8.79 26.85 -9.15
CA HIS A 441 10.05 27.06 -9.85
C HIS A 441 10.07 28.43 -10.50
N THR A 442 11.25 29.04 -10.63
CA THR A 442 11.35 30.45 -11.03
C THR A 442 12.44 30.71 -12.04
N ALA A 443 12.30 31.77 -12.84
CA ALA A 443 13.36 32.38 -13.63
C ALA A 443 13.39 33.89 -13.38
N GLY A 444 14.59 34.48 -13.32
CA GLY A 444 14.75 35.89 -12.91
C GLY A 444 14.52 36.16 -11.42
N VAL A 445 14.18 35.13 -10.63
CA VAL A 445 13.98 35.21 -9.17
C VAL A 445 14.95 34.26 -8.47
N THR A 446 15.42 34.65 -7.29
CA THR A 446 15.96 33.70 -6.31
C THR A 446 15.26 33.89 -4.98
N TYR A 447 15.01 32.82 -4.24
CA TYR A 447 14.41 32.90 -2.90
C TYR A 447 14.85 31.75 -2.00
N GLU A 448 14.67 31.94 -0.70
CA GLU A 448 14.96 30.94 0.32
C GLU A 448 13.67 30.58 1.06
N VAL A 449 13.47 29.31 1.37
CA VAL A 449 12.38 28.81 2.20
C VAL A 449 12.96 28.37 3.53
N ASP A 450 12.51 28.99 4.60
CA ASP A 450 12.88 28.67 5.97
C ASP A 450 11.85 27.68 6.56
N GLY A 451 12.14 26.39 6.46
CA GLY A 451 11.25 25.32 6.93
C GLY A 451 11.00 25.35 8.45
N THR A 452 11.82 26.07 9.23
CA THR A 452 11.61 26.23 10.69
C THR A 452 10.42 27.11 11.04
N ILE A 453 9.89 27.89 10.09
CA ILE A 453 8.75 28.79 10.31
C ILE A 453 7.47 28.08 9.85
N PRO A 454 6.52 27.78 10.75
CA PRO A 454 5.23 27.21 10.37
C PRO A 454 4.49 28.14 9.41
N SER A 455 3.87 27.57 8.38
CA SER A 455 3.04 28.37 7.48
C SER A 455 1.74 28.77 8.19
N THR A 456 1.37 30.04 8.08
CA THR A 456 0.10 30.58 8.58
C THR A 456 -0.67 31.32 7.50
N VAL A 457 -0.40 30.97 6.23
CA VAL A 457 -1.17 31.47 5.08
C VAL A 457 -2.64 31.08 5.22
N GLN A 458 -3.52 31.94 4.72
CA GLN A 458 -4.96 31.77 4.90
C GLN A 458 -5.58 31.24 3.61
N ALA A 459 -6.40 30.20 3.74
CA ALA A 459 -7.18 29.61 2.66
C ALA A 459 -8.67 29.62 3.02
N ASP A 460 -9.56 29.62 2.01
CA ASP A 460 -10.96 29.31 2.21
C ASP A 460 -11.19 27.78 2.35
N ASP A 461 -12.45 27.39 2.51
CA ASP A 461 -12.89 26.00 2.64
C ASP A 461 -12.65 25.15 1.38
N LYS A 462 -12.38 25.78 0.23
CA LYS A 462 -12.05 25.13 -1.04
C LYS A 462 -10.55 25.11 -1.31
N GLY A 463 -9.72 25.50 -0.34
CA GLY A 463 -8.26 25.50 -0.47
C GLY A 463 -7.72 26.61 -1.38
N VAL A 464 -8.49 27.68 -1.61
CA VAL A 464 -8.08 28.84 -2.40
C VAL A 464 -7.52 29.93 -1.47
N TRP A 465 -6.43 30.59 -1.89
CA TRP A 465 -5.79 31.64 -1.10
C TRP A 465 -6.76 32.80 -0.81
N ILE A 466 -6.82 33.25 0.45
CA ILE A 466 -7.58 34.44 0.86
C ILE A 466 -6.73 35.49 1.58
N GLY A 467 -5.48 35.17 1.91
CA GLY A 467 -4.57 36.11 2.55
C GLY A 467 -3.18 35.54 2.84
N GLY A 468 -2.20 36.45 2.92
CA GLY A 468 -0.83 36.13 3.33
C GLY A 468 -0.74 35.61 4.78
N PRO A 469 0.46 35.21 5.23
CA PRO A 469 0.68 34.65 6.55
C PRO A 469 0.30 35.63 7.67
N THR A 470 -0.26 35.10 8.74
CA THR A 470 -0.55 35.88 9.97
C THR A 470 0.67 36.01 10.89
N SER A 471 1.73 35.23 10.61
CA SER A 471 3.05 35.26 11.23
C SER A 471 4.14 35.80 10.27
N GLU A 472 5.41 35.62 10.62
CA GLU A 472 6.52 35.87 9.71
C GLU A 472 6.41 35.00 8.44
N TYR A 473 6.83 35.54 7.29
CA TYR A 473 6.97 34.78 6.05
C TYR A 473 8.07 33.73 6.18
N ARG A 474 7.80 32.52 5.70
CA ARG A 474 8.83 31.48 5.58
C ARG A 474 9.70 31.69 4.35
N VAL A 475 9.14 32.32 3.30
CA VAL A 475 9.89 32.75 2.13
C VAL A 475 10.66 34.03 2.43
N LYS A 476 11.98 33.95 2.32
CA LYS A 476 12.93 35.00 2.65
C LYS A 476 13.89 35.27 1.49
N ASN A 477 14.62 36.37 1.63
CA ASN A 477 15.74 36.74 0.74
C ASN A 477 15.37 36.74 -0.75
N VAL A 478 14.13 37.10 -1.09
CA VAL A 478 13.68 37.18 -2.48
C VAL A 478 14.49 38.24 -3.23
N GLN A 479 15.18 37.83 -4.30
CA GLN A 479 15.91 38.73 -5.19
C GLN A 479 15.38 38.62 -6.61
N ILE A 480 15.36 39.75 -7.32
CA ILE A 480 14.94 39.86 -8.72
C ILE A 480 16.13 40.25 -9.57
N TYR A 481 16.30 39.61 -10.72
CA TYR A 481 17.38 39.93 -11.65
C TYR A 481 17.09 41.23 -12.40
N ASN A 482 17.91 42.24 -12.19
CA ASN A 482 17.81 43.51 -12.90
C ASN A 482 18.63 43.44 -14.20
N LYS A 483 17.96 43.39 -15.36
CA LYS A 483 18.59 43.31 -16.69
C LYS A 483 19.53 44.48 -16.98
N GLU A 484 19.23 45.69 -16.51
CA GLU A 484 20.07 46.88 -16.75
C GLU A 484 21.37 46.82 -15.94
N LYS A 485 21.28 46.37 -14.68
CA LYS A 485 22.44 46.26 -13.78
C LYS A 485 23.21 44.95 -13.94
N GLN A 486 22.61 43.96 -14.61
CA GLN A 486 23.11 42.59 -14.73
C GLN A 486 23.43 41.95 -13.37
N ALA A 487 22.55 42.18 -12.40
CA ALA A 487 22.72 41.72 -11.02
C ALA A 487 21.36 41.51 -10.36
N TYR A 488 21.32 40.60 -9.39
CA TYR A 488 20.17 40.41 -8.51
C TYR A 488 20.08 41.53 -7.48
N GLU A 489 18.86 42.02 -7.24
CA GLU A 489 18.56 43.01 -6.20
C GLU A 489 17.34 42.58 -5.35
N PRO A 490 17.22 43.03 -4.10
CA PRO A 490 16.09 42.66 -3.24
C PRO A 490 14.75 43.06 -3.86
N LEU A 491 13.75 42.19 -3.69
CA LEU A 491 12.36 42.46 -4.09
C LEU A 491 11.84 43.76 -3.46
N ASP A 492 11.26 44.65 -4.27
CA ASP A 492 10.49 45.80 -3.81
C ASP A 492 9.01 45.44 -3.84
N LEU A 493 8.39 45.32 -2.66
CA LEU A 493 6.99 44.90 -2.50
C LEU A 493 6.00 45.83 -3.21
N THR A 494 6.39 47.07 -3.49
CA THR A 494 5.52 48.09 -4.12
C THR A 494 5.81 48.31 -5.59
N ALA A 495 6.91 47.76 -6.11
CA ALA A 495 7.23 47.84 -7.52
C ALA A 495 6.32 46.91 -8.34
N ALA A 496 6.19 47.24 -9.63
CA ALA A 496 5.48 46.42 -10.60
C ALA A 496 6.49 45.55 -11.36
N TYR A 497 6.16 44.27 -11.51
CA TYR A 497 6.95 43.28 -12.23
C TYR A 497 6.07 42.58 -13.27
N ASN A 498 6.60 42.39 -14.47
CA ASN A 498 5.95 41.56 -15.49
C ASN A 498 6.34 40.10 -15.27
N LEU A 499 5.36 39.34 -14.78
CA LEU A 499 5.43 37.93 -14.47
C LEU A 499 4.92 37.08 -15.64
N ALA A 500 5.80 36.23 -16.16
CA ALA A 500 5.45 35.16 -17.08
C ALA A 500 5.04 33.91 -16.30
N GLY A 501 4.01 33.23 -16.78
CA GLY A 501 3.50 31.98 -16.19
C GLY A 501 2.44 31.39 -17.10
N TYR A 502 1.82 30.31 -16.67
CA TYR A 502 0.70 29.72 -17.39
C TYR A 502 -0.65 30.23 -16.85
N ASN A 503 -1.68 30.25 -17.71
CA ASN A 503 -3.05 30.62 -17.34
C ASN A 503 -3.54 29.87 -16.10
N TYR A 504 -3.22 28.58 -15.99
CA TYR A 504 -3.54 27.75 -14.82
C TYR A 504 -3.24 28.46 -13.50
N THR A 505 -1.99 28.90 -13.29
CA THR A 505 -1.56 29.57 -12.05
C THR A 505 -1.93 31.06 -12.02
N LEU A 506 -1.87 31.76 -13.15
CA LEU A 506 -2.00 33.23 -13.19
C LEU A 506 -3.43 33.75 -13.35
N ARG A 507 -4.33 32.95 -13.93
CA ARG A 507 -5.66 33.38 -14.38
C ARG A 507 -6.76 32.53 -13.76
N ASP A 508 -6.55 31.23 -13.71
CA ASP A 508 -7.63 30.26 -13.51
C ASP A 508 -7.68 29.70 -12.08
N LEU A 509 -6.88 30.28 -11.17
CA LEU A 509 -6.81 29.91 -9.75
C LEU A 509 -6.31 28.48 -9.49
N GLY A 510 -5.64 27.85 -10.47
CA GLY A 510 -5.02 26.54 -10.31
C GLY A 510 -4.07 26.51 -9.11
N ASP A 511 -4.01 25.38 -8.40
CA ASP A 511 -3.33 25.24 -7.09
C ASP A 511 -3.78 26.27 -6.01
N GLY A 512 -4.90 26.98 -6.21
CA GLY A 512 -5.46 27.97 -5.29
C GLY A 512 -4.81 29.37 -5.35
N PHE A 513 -4.10 29.72 -6.43
CA PHE A 513 -3.36 30.98 -6.57
C PHE A 513 -4.26 32.21 -6.84
N ALA A 514 -4.97 32.71 -5.83
CA ALA A 514 -5.87 33.86 -5.95
C ALA A 514 -5.25 35.24 -5.71
N MET A 515 -4.01 35.31 -5.22
CA MET A 515 -3.31 36.59 -4.93
C MET A 515 -3.10 37.47 -6.16
N PHE A 516 -3.19 36.93 -7.38
CA PHE A 516 -3.08 37.68 -8.64
C PHE A 516 -4.34 38.48 -8.99
N ASP A 517 -5.40 38.44 -8.17
CA ASP A 517 -6.57 39.31 -8.40
C ASP A 517 -6.16 40.79 -8.53
N GLY A 518 -6.78 41.47 -9.50
CA GLY A 518 -6.45 42.84 -9.87
C GLY A 518 -5.13 43.04 -10.66
N ALA A 519 -4.36 42.00 -10.94
CA ALA A 519 -3.18 42.08 -11.81
C ALA A 519 -3.58 42.48 -13.25
N VAL A 520 -2.68 43.17 -13.96
CA VAL A 520 -2.94 43.62 -15.33
C VAL A 520 -2.45 42.55 -16.31
N ASN A 521 -3.37 41.94 -17.06
CA ASN A 521 -3.00 41.05 -18.16
C ASN A 521 -2.36 41.87 -19.30
N VAL A 522 -1.06 41.65 -19.52
CA VAL A 522 -0.29 42.30 -20.60
C VAL A 522 -0.50 41.53 -21.91
N LEU A 523 -0.45 40.20 -21.83
CA LEU A 523 -0.70 39.31 -22.95
C LEU A 523 -1.22 37.96 -22.44
N ASP A 524 -2.20 37.40 -23.14
CA ASP A 524 -2.92 36.19 -22.72
C ASP A 524 -3.00 35.20 -23.89
N TYR A 525 -3.05 33.89 -23.60
CA TYR A 525 -3.16 32.80 -24.58
C TYR A 525 -2.12 32.86 -25.73
N VAL A 526 -0.83 32.95 -25.39
CA VAL A 526 0.25 33.13 -26.38
C VAL A 526 0.62 31.84 -27.09
N MET A 527 0.92 30.80 -26.32
CA MET A 527 1.52 29.57 -26.80
C MET A 527 1.29 28.44 -25.80
N GLU A 528 0.96 27.25 -26.31
CA GLU A 528 0.86 26.06 -25.47
C GLU A 528 2.20 25.70 -24.83
N ASP A 529 2.13 25.24 -23.59
CA ASP A 529 3.21 24.85 -22.70
C ASP A 529 4.32 24.02 -23.36
N TYR A 530 3.98 22.94 -24.03
CA TYR A 530 4.96 22.08 -24.69
C TYR A 530 5.69 22.79 -25.84
N MET A 531 5.02 23.73 -26.52
CA MET A 531 5.63 24.55 -27.57
C MET A 531 6.56 25.62 -27.00
N VAL A 532 6.27 26.11 -25.79
CA VAL A 532 7.20 26.99 -25.05
C VAL A 532 8.52 26.27 -24.79
N LEU A 533 8.46 25.04 -24.27
CA LEU A 533 9.65 24.19 -24.10
C LEU A 533 10.35 23.92 -25.43
N ALA A 534 9.60 23.49 -26.45
CA ALA A 534 10.18 23.13 -27.74
C ALA A 534 10.92 24.31 -28.40
N ASN A 535 10.34 25.52 -28.32
CA ASN A 535 10.99 26.73 -28.82
C ASN A 535 12.26 27.05 -28.04
N TYR A 536 12.26 26.85 -26.72
CA TYR A 536 13.45 27.05 -25.92
C TYR A 536 14.54 26.04 -26.27
N VAL A 537 14.22 24.75 -26.41
CA VAL A 537 15.15 23.69 -26.86
C VAL A 537 15.82 24.07 -28.18
N GLN A 538 15.04 24.51 -29.17
CA GLN A 538 15.54 24.87 -30.50
C GLN A 538 16.43 26.13 -30.49
N ALA A 539 16.31 26.98 -29.46
CA ALA A 539 17.10 28.20 -29.33
C ALA A 539 18.53 27.97 -28.82
N PHE A 540 18.83 26.79 -28.27
CA PHE A 540 20.19 26.44 -27.87
C PHE A 540 21.12 26.32 -29.08
N GLU A 541 22.41 26.56 -28.88
CA GLU A 541 23.41 26.39 -29.93
C GLU A 541 23.40 24.93 -30.42
N ASN A 542 23.22 24.73 -31.74
CA ASN A 542 23.03 23.41 -32.37
C ASN A 542 21.86 22.61 -31.77
N ALA A 543 20.86 23.28 -31.16
CA ALA A 543 19.77 22.67 -30.41
C ALA A 543 20.24 21.62 -29.38
N THR A 544 21.42 21.85 -28.79
CA THR A 544 22.04 20.96 -27.81
C THR A 544 22.11 21.64 -26.45
N ILE A 545 21.38 21.11 -25.48
CA ILE A 545 21.35 21.61 -24.11
C ILE A 545 22.51 21.01 -23.33
N LYS A 546 23.28 21.88 -22.68
CA LYS A 546 24.35 21.57 -21.73
C LYS A 546 24.04 22.27 -20.41
N ALA A 547 24.87 22.01 -19.40
CA ALA A 547 24.70 22.59 -18.08
C ALA A 547 24.53 24.12 -18.08
N ASP A 548 25.36 24.86 -18.82
CA ASP A 548 25.51 26.32 -18.66
C ASP A 548 25.29 27.14 -19.96
N ASN A 549 24.84 26.49 -21.04
CA ASN A 549 24.80 27.10 -22.38
C ASN A 549 23.44 27.69 -22.78
N SER A 550 22.60 28.06 -21.82
CA SER A 550 21.32 28.71 -22.10
C SER A 550 21.51 29.97 -22.99
N PRO A 551 20.64 30.20 -23.99
CA PRO A 551 20.67 31.44 -24.76
C PRO A 551 20.41 32.69 -23.88
N LEU A 552 19.74 32.52 -22.73
CA LEU A 552 19.57 33.59 -21.74
C LEU A 552 20.88 33.94 -21.03
N ASN A 553 21.75 32.97 -20.73
CA ASN A 553 23.07 33.24 -20.14
C ASN A 553 23.94 34.12 -21.05
N ALA A 554 23.86 33.89 -22.37
CA ALA A 554 24.59 34.69 -23.35
C ALA A 554 24.07 36.13 -23.43
N LYS A 555 22.76 36.34 -23.30
CA LYS A 555 22.11 37.67 -23.36
C LYS A 555 22.22 38.43 -22.03
N TYR A 556 22.12 37.73 -20.92
CA TYR A 556 22.02 38.28 -19.56
C TYR A 556 23.06 37.64 -18.62
N PRO A 557 24.33 38.10 -18.69
CA PRO A 557 25.37 37.70 -17.74
C PRO A 557 24.92 37.85 -16.28
N GLY A 558 25.11 36.80 -15.48
CA GLY A 558 24.78 36.80 -14.06
C GLY A 558 23.34 36.40 -13.73
N LEU A 559 22.47 36.17 -14.73
CA LEU A 559 21.22 35.44 -14.52
C LEU A 559 21.60 34.00 -14.12
N LYS A 560 21.06 33.49 -13.00
CA LYS A 560 21.39 32.14 -12.53
C LYS A 560 20.66 31.11 -13.39
N ILE A 561 21.36 30.46 -14.31
CA ILE A 561 20.86 29.31 -15.07
C ILE A 561 21.95 28.25 -15.17
N ASN A 562 21.70 27.10 -14.53
CA ASN A 562 22.49 25.88 -14.71
C ASN A 562 21.62 24.62 -14.59
N TYR A 563 21.82 23.64 -15.47
CA TYR A 563 21.02 22.40 -15.48
C TYR A 563 21.80 21.14 -15.07
N ALA A 564 23.03 21.28 -14.56
CA ALA A 564 23.90 20.15 -14.23
C ALA A 564 23.34 19.26 -13.11
N GLU A 565 22.80 19.88 -12.06
CA GLU A 565 22.35 19.18 -10.85
C GLU A 565 20.83 19.01 -10.88
N VAL A 566 20.35 17.78 -10.62
CA VAL A 566 18.91 17.49 -10.57
C VAL A 566 18.19 18.34 -9.53
N THR A 567 18.85 18.69 -8.43
CA THR A 567 18.35 19.57 -7.35
C THR A 567 18.34 21.06 -7.72
N GLY A 568 18.63 21.40 -8.98
CA GLY A 568 18.62 22.78 -9.49
C GLY A 568 19.92 23.55 -9.23
N ASP A 569 19.94 24.81 -9.66
CA ASP A 569 21.13 25.68 -9.64
C ASP A 569 21.26 26.57 -8.39
N GLY A 570 20.49 26.27 -7.35
CA GLY A 570 20.47 27.06 -6.12
C GLY A 570 19.84 28.45 -6.28
N ARG A 571 18.98 28.66 -7.29
CA ARG A 571 18.07 29.83 -7.31
C ARG A 571 16.95 29.70 -6.27
N ILE A 572 16.62 28.46 -5.89
CA ILE A 572 15.74 28.13 -4.77
C ILE A 572 16.58 27.37 -3.75
N THR A 573 16.53 27.80 -2.50
CA THR A 573 17.09 27.01 -1.40
C THR A 573 16.00 26.75 -0.39
N VAL A 574 15.85 25.50 0.01
CA VAL A 574 14.91 25.08 1.05
C VAL A 574 15.74 24.59 2.20
N THR A 575 15.69 25.32 3.31
CA THR A 575 16.30 24.87 4.55
C THR A 575 15.25 24.01 5.21
N ALA A 576 15.46 22.69 5.21
CA ALA A 576 14.79 21.87 6.22
C ALA A 576 15.14 22.48 7.56
N GLY A 577 14.16 22.63 8.47
CA GLY A 577 14.54 22.97 9.82
C GLY A 577 15.62 22.01 10.25
N GLU A 578 16.72 22.52 10.84
CA GLU A 578 17.52 21.60 11.65
C GLU A 578 16.51 20.97 12.59
N GLU A 579 16.34 19.65 12.51
CA GLU A 579 15.76 18.92 13.63
C GLU A 579 16.50 19.47 14.84
N GLU A 580 15.79 20.17 15.73
CA GLU A 580 16.39 20.54 17.01
C GLU A 580 17.02 19.25 17.51
N GLU A 581 18.37 19.23 17.63
CA GLU A 581 19.09 18.10 18.19
C GLU A 581 18.33 17.76 19.46
N TRP A 582 17.62 16.63 19.42
CA TRP A 582 16.64 16.34 20.44
C TRP A 582 17.41 16.35 21.76
N ASP A 583 17.00 17.20 22.70
CA ASP A 583 17.79 17.51 23.90
C ASP A 583 17.90 16.33 24.87
N GLY A 584 17.40 15.16 24.45
CA GLY A 584 17.33 13.90 25.17
C GLY A 584 16.29 13.94 26.28
N LYS A 585 15.52 15.03 26.40
CA LYS A 585 14.53 15.18 27.44
C LYS A 585 13.18 14.69 26.95
N ILE A 586 12.52 13.91 27.81
CA ILE A 586 11.15 13.44 27.60
C ILE A 586 10.35 13.85 28.80
N VAL A 587 9.17 14.41 28.55
CA VAL A 587 8.22 14.75 29.60
C VAL A 587 6.80 14.31 29.27
N ILE A 588 6.06 13.99 30.32
CA ILE A 588 4.61 13.99 30.31
C ILE A 588 4.15 15.44 30.58
N GLY A 589 3.35 16.01 29.68
CA GLY A 589 2.90 17.40 29.75
C GLY A 589 3.75 18.41 28.97
N GLY A 590 4.57 17.93 28.02
CA GLY A 590 5.27 18.78 27.03
C GLY A 590 4.45 19.10 25.78
N LEU A 591 3.32 18.42 25.58
CA LEU A 591 2.40 18.63 24.45
C LEU A 591 1.21 19.53 24.84
N ASP A 592 0.46 20.02 23.85
CA ASP A 592 -0.77 20.77 24.08
C ASP A 592 -1.74 20.00 24.99
N ASN A 593 -2.42 20.71 25.89
CA ASN A 593 -3.28 20.13 26.94
C ASN A 593 -4.37 19.16 26.43
N ASN A 594 -4.74 19.21 25.15
CA ASN A 594 -5.73 18.32 24.55
C ASN A 594 -5.14 16.99 24.05
N ILE A 595 -3.82 16.82 24.07
CA ILE A 595 -3.12 15.68 23.44
C ILE A 595 -2.64 14.66 24.48
N TRP A 596 -2.07 15.11 25.61
CA TRP A 596 -1.26 14.20 26.45
C TRP A 596 -1.99 13.43 27.55
N PHE A 597 -3.30 13.66 27.75
CA PHE A 597 -4.16 12.79 28.55
C PHE A 597 -5.42 12.42 27.78
N THR A 598 -5.62 11.13 27.52
CA THR A 598 -6.82 10.68 26.80
C THR A 598 -8.02 10.54 27.74
N LYS A 599 -9.21 10.40 27.15
CA LYS A 599 -10.46 10.09 27.86
C LYS A 599 -10.32 8.86 28.78
N TYR A 600 -9.52 7.86 28.40
CA TYR A 600 -9.39 6.61 29.15
C TYR A 600 -8.15 6.54 30.03
N GLY A 601 -7.35 7.61 30.07
CA GLY A 601 -6.18 7.70 30.95
C GLY A 601 -4.91 7.12 30.39
N ASN A 602 -4.80 7.03 29.06
CA ASN A 602 -3.51 6.88 28.39
C ASN A 602 -2.78 8.22 28.49
N VAL A 603 -1.47 8.16 28.62
CA VAL A 603 -0.63 9.33 28.85
C VAL A 603 0.40 9.44 27.74
N TYR A 604 0.30 10.46 26.90
CA TYR A 604 1.34 10.71 25.89
C TYR A 604 2.52 11.45 26.51
N THR A 605 3.70 11.12 26.01
CA THR A 605 4.92 11.91 26.20
C THR A 605 5.12 12.82 24.99
N ASP A 606 6.02 13.79 25.10
CA ASP A 606 6.47 14.60 23.96
C ASP A 606 7.51 13.89 23.07
N CYS A 607 7.87 12.63 23.38
CA CYS A 607 8.75 11.84 22.54
C CYS A 607 8.01 11.39 21.27
N THR A 608 8.50 11.84 20.10
CA THR A 608 8.00 11.38 18.80
C THR A 608 8.41 9.92 18.55
N ALA A 609 7.65 9.22 17.71
CA ALA A 609 8.01 7.88 17.26
C ALA A 609 9.40 7.84 16.61
N ASP A 610 9.77 8.89 15.88
CA ASP A 610 11.08 9.00 15.24
C ASP A 610 12.21 9.07 16.28
N ASN A 611 12.12 9.98 17.26
CA ASN A 611 13.12 10.07 18.34
C ASN A 611 13.20 8.77 19.16
N PHE A 612 12.06 8.13 19.39
CA PHE A 612 12.03 6.86 20.13
C PHE A 612 12.75 5.73 19.38
N VAL A 613 12.69 5.72 18.05
CA VAL A 613 13.29 4.67 17.22
C VAL A 613 14.74 5.01 16.84
N ASN A 614 14.98 6.20 16.31
CA ASN A 614 16.25 6.60 15.73
C ASN A 614 17.23 7.11 16.80
N GLU A 615 16.77 7.92 17.75
CA GLU A 615 17.64 8.51 18.78
C GLU A 615 17.82 7.57 19.99
N LEU A 616 16.75 6.90 20.43
CA LEU A 616 16.83 5.95 21.54
C LEU A 616 17.15 4.51 21.12
N GLY A 617 16.99 4.14 19.84
CA GLY A 617 17.24 2.78 19.36
C GLY A 617 16.22 1.74 19.84
N LEU A 618 15.03 2.19 20.27
CA LEU A 618 13.96 1.35 20.83
C LEU A 618 12.88 1.10 19.78
N THR A 619 12.36 -0.12 19.72
CA THR A 619 11.33 -0.48 18.73
C THR A 619 10.37 -1.53 19.26
N TRP A 620 9.36 -1.90 18.46
CA TRP A 620 8.40 -2.92 18.84
C TRP A 620 9.08 -4.23 19.22
N GLY A 621 8.50 -4.91 20.22
CA GLY A 621 9.05 -6.14 20.75
C GLY A 621 10.24 -5.96 21.70
N ASP A 622 10.75 -4.74 21.93
CA ASP A 622 11.71 -4.49 23.00
C ASP A 622 11.01 -4.46 24.38
N LEU A 623 11.72 -4.91 25.42
CA LEU A 623 11.37 -4.59 26.81
C LEU A 623 12.18 -3.37 27.26
N VAL A 624 11.49 -2.36 27.77
CA VAL A 624 12.05 -1.06 28.10
C VAL A 624 11.73 -0.69 29.54
N THR A 625 12.75 -0.29 30.28
CA THR A 625 12.60 0.29 31.61
C THR A 625 12.13 1.74 31.48
N VAL A 626 10.94 2.03 31.98
CA VAL A 626 10.31 3.35 32.08
C VAL A 626 10.44 3.86 33.51
N LYS A 627 10.96 5.09 33.67
CA LYS A 627 11.05 5.79 34.95
C LYS A 627 10.32 7.13 34.87
N PHE A 628 9.46 7.42 35.83
CA PHE A 628 8.77 8.70 36.01
C PHE A 628 8.30 8.83 37.46
N LEU A 629 8.27 10.05 38.01
CA LEU A 629 8.00 10.26 39.45
C LEU A 629 8.85 9.33 40.34
N ASP A 630 8.21 8.46 41.14
CA ASP A 630 8.82 7.41 41.97
C ASP A 630 8.61 5.99 41.40
N GLN A 631 8.15 5.88 40.15
CA GLN A 631 7.86 4.62 39.46
C GLN A 631 9.05 4.16 38.61
N GLU A 632 9.28 2.85 38.59
CA GLU A 632 10.21 2.16 37.70
C GLU A 632 9.54 0.87 37.21
N LEU A 633 9.25 0.79 35.92
CA LEU A 633 8.50 -0.30 35.29
C LEU A 633 9.28 -0.88 34.11
N VAL A 634 9.25 -2.19 33.91
CA VAL A 634 9.74 -2.81 32.66
C VAL A 634 8.52 -3.13 31.80
N LEU A 635 8.41 -2.45 30.66
CA LEU A 635 7.23 -2.46 29.80
C LEU A 635 7.60 -2.91 28.39
N PRO A 636 6.74 -3.70 27.71
CA PRO A 636 6.93 -4.00 26.30
C PRO A 636 6.56 -2.79 25.44
N VAL A 637 7.29 -2.61 24.33
CA VAL A 637 6.96 -1.66 23.27
C VAL A 637 6.06 -2.36 22.24
N VAL A 638 4.86 -1.85 22.05
CA VAL A 638 3.82 -2.45 21.20
C VAL A 638 3.05 -1.38 20.43
N PRO A 639 2.39 -1.73 19.30
CA PRO A 639 1.68 -0.76 18.47
C PRO A 639 0.35 -0.31 19.07
N THR A 640 -0.25 -1.14 19.91
CA THR A 640 -1.50 -0.84 20.61
C THR A 640 -1.58 -1.70 21.87
N TYR A 641 -2.38 -1.26 22.84
CA TYR A 641 -2.51 -1.93 24.13
C TYR A 641 -3.12 -3.33 24.04
N SER A 642 -3.75 -3.73 22.93
CA SER A 642 -4.27 -5.10 22.76
C SER A 642 -3.18 -6.17 22.64
N TYR A 643 -1.91 -5.77 22.53
CA TYR A 643 -0.75 -6.67 22.40
C TYR A 643 -0.17 -7.06 23.76
N VAL A 644 -0.84 -6.69 24.86
CA VAL A 644 -0.53 -7.17 26.20
C VAL A 644 -1.83 -7.62 26.88
N ASP A 645 -1.74 -8.48 27.89
CA ASP A 645 -2.93 -8.94 28.61
C ASP A 645 -3.71 -7.79 29.27
N SER A 646 -5.02 -7.97 29.41
CA SER A 646 -5.87 -7.03 30.15
C SER A 646 -5.32 -6.73 31.55
N GLY A 647 -5.23 -5.44 31.89
CA GLY A 647 -4.65 -4.96 33.14
C GLY A 647 -3.12 -4.84 33.14
N LYS A 648 -2.43 -5.18 32.04
CA LYS A 648 -0.98 -4.99 31.91
C LYS A 648 -0.64 -3.62 31.27
N PRO A 649 0.40 -2.93 31.79
CA PRO A 649 0.92 -1.71 31.19
C PRO A 649 1.80 -1.99 29.97
N ALA A 650 1.87 -1.04 29.04
CA ALA A 650 2.73 -1.10 27.87
C ALA A 650 3.16 0.31 27.42
N ILE A 651 4.25 0.36 26.65
CA ILE A 651 4.64 1.54 25.87
C ILE A 651 4.01 1.38 24.49
N ILE A 652 3.24 2.38 24.08
CA ILE A 652 2.56 2.39 22.79
C ILE A 652 3.36 3.24 21.82
N LEU A 653 3.87 2.58 20.78
CA LEU A 653 4.51 3.19 19.62
C LEU A 653 3.59 2.95 18.43
N GLU A 654 2.72 3.88 18.08
CA GLU A 654 1.67 3.65 17.08
C GLU A 654 2.27 3.32 15.70
N LYS A 655 1.55 2.54 14.89
CA LYS A 655 1.93 2.16 13.52
C LYS A 655 1.02 2.80 12.48
N THR A 656 1.58 3.25 11.37
CA THR A 656 0.82 3.57 10.15
C THR A 656 0.31 2.28 9.50
N ASP A 657 -0.60 2.39 8.52
CA ASP A 657 -1.05 1.25 7.73
C ASP A 657 0.07 0.59 6.92
N LYS A 658 1.17 1.31 6.68
CA LYS A 658 2.40 0.79 6.05
C LYS A 658 3.34 0.08 7.06
N GLY A 659 2.93 -0.02 8.32
CA GLY A 659 3.71 -0.65 9.39
C GLY A 659 4.90 0.19 9.86
N THR A 660 4.90 1.51 9.62
CA THR A 660 5.96 2.41 10.10
C THR A 660 5.56 3.08 11.41
N PRO A 661 6.48 3.31 12.36
CA PRO A 661 6.20 4.07 13.58
C PRO A 661 5.67 5.48 13.27
N THR A 662 4.69 5.96 14.04
CA THR A 662 4.10 7.30 13.85
C THR A 662 3.63 7.92 15.17
N GLY A 663 3.39 9.23 15.14
CA GLY A 663 2.82 9.97 16.26
C GLY A 663 3.77 10.15 17.45
N TYR A 664 3.19 10.25 18.64
CA TYR A 664 3.89 10.38 19.91
C TYR A 664 3.80 9.09 20.72
N VAL A 665 4.86 8.79 21.48
CA VAL A 665 4.90 7.61 22.34
C VAL A 665 4.02 7.83 23.56
N SER A 666 3.17 6.85 23.86
CA SER A 666 2.29 6.88 25.03
C SER A 666 2.48 5.71 25.97
N LEU A 667 2.03 5.90 27.21
CA LEU A 667 1.97 4.89 28.26
C LEU A 667 0.51 4.54 28.52
N ALA A 668 0.18 3.26 28.39
CA ALA A 668 -1.19 2.77 28.49
C ALA A 668 -1.28 1.50 29.35
N ILE A 669 -2.48 1.21 29.85
CA ILE A 669 -2.83 -0.09 30.44
C ILE A 669 -3.94 -0.68 29.58
N ASN A 670 -3.79 -1.92 29.10
CA ASN A 670 -4.86 -2.57 28.37
C ASN A 670 -6.12 -2.67 29.26
N MET A 671 -7.24 -2.10 28.80
CA MET A 671 -8.49 -2.00 29.56
C MET A 671 -8.32 -1.35 30.96
N GLY A 672 -7.36 -0.43 31.09
CA GLY A 672 -7.06 0.26 32.35
C GLY A 672 -6.82 1.75 32.17
N ASN A 673 -6.46 2.41 33.27
CA ASN A 673 -6.19 3.84 33.33
C ASN A 673 -4.77 4.06 33.84
N PHE A 674 -3.82 4.35 32.95
CA PHE A 674 -2.41 4.50 33.31
C PHE A 674 -2.20 5.71 34.24
N GLY A 675 -2.81 6.85 33.90
CA GLY A 675 -2.71 8.11 34.65
C GLY A 675 -3.13 8.00 36.12
N GLU A 676 -4.26 7.35 36.40
CA GLU A 676 -4.73 7.14 37.77
C GLU A 676 -3.94 6.04 38.49
N THR A 677 -3.64 4.93 37.80
CA THR A 677 -2.97 3.76 38.39
C THR A 677 -1.60 4.11 38.94
N TYR A 678 -0.84 4.95 38.22
CA TYR A 678 0.50 5.38 38.60
C TYR A 678 0.54 6.79 39.20
N GLY A 679 -0.61 7.32 39.61
CA GLY A 679 -0.70 8.52 40.46
C GLY A 679 -0.34 9.84 39.79
N LEU A 680 -0.46 9.97 38.46
CA LEU A 680 -0.17 11.20 37.73
C LEU A 680 -1.31 12.22 37.88
N ALA A 681 -2.55 11.80 37.61
CA ALA A 681 -3.73 12.65 37.69
C ALA A 681 -5.00 11.82 37.92
N THR A 682 -6.03 12.45 38.48
CA THR A 682 -7.37 11.88 38.65
C THR A 682 -8.35 12.47 37.65
N LYS A 683 -9.19 11.62 37.06
CA LYS A 683 -10.21 12.04 36.11
C LYS A 683 -11.49 12.46 36.82
N THR A 684 -12.04 13.61 36.43
CA THR A 684 -13.38 14.06 36.82
C THR A 684 -14.25 14.14 35.57
N THR A 685 -15.39 13.44 35.58
CA THR A 685 -16.40 13.52 34.52
C THR A 685 -17.61 14.28 35.06
N ASP A 686 -18.06 15.31 34.34
CA ASP A 686 -19.25 16.06 34.70
C ASP A 686 -20.55 15.35 34.27
N ALA A 687 -21.70 15.96 34.57
CA ALA A 687 -23.01 15.40 34.28
C ALA A 687 -23.34 15.33 32.78
N ASP A 688 -22.64 16.12 31.96
CA ASP A 688 -22.82 16.20 30.51
C ASP A 688 -21.86 15.24 29.76
N GLY A 689 -21.02 14.51 30.50
CA GLY A 689 -20.08 13.53 29.96
C GLY A 689 -18.72 14.13 29.57
N ASN A 690 -18.50 15.43 29.81
CA ASN A 690 -17.18 16.03 29.61
C ASN A 690 -16.25 15.60 30.72
N TRP A 691 -14.97 15.40 30.39
CA TRP A 691 -13.97 14.95 31.34
C TRP A 691 -12.83 15.96 31.46
N SER A 692 -12.21 16.00 32.63
CA SER A 692 -11.04 16.80 32.93
C SER A 692 -10.10 16.01 33.84
N TRP A 693 -8.80 16.30 33.76
CA TRP A 693 -7.78 15.69 34.59
C TRP A 693 -7.27 16.70 35.60
N THR A 694 -7.15 16.28 36.85
CA THR A 694 -6.55 17.07 37.93
C THR A 694 -5.32 16.34 38.43
N ALA A 695 -4.16 17.01 38.43
CA ALA A 695 -2.92 16.45 38.95
C ALA A 695 -3.10 15.93 40.38
N CYS A 696 -2.53 14.76 40.68
CA CYS A 696 -2.54 14.20 42.03
C CYS A 696 -1.75 15.10 43.00
N GLU A 697 -2.02 14.99 44.30
CA GLU A 697 -1.32 15.77 45.32
C GLU A 697 0.20 15.53 45.25
N GLY A 698 0.97 16.60 45.02
CA GLY A 698 2.44 16.54 44.91
C GLY A 698 2.98 16.39 43.48
N VAL A 699 2.13 16.18 42.47
CA VAL A 699 2.54 16.12 41.07
C VAL A 699 2.50 17.51 40.44
N THR A 700 3.58 17.90 39.76
CA THR A 700 3.66 19.13 38.96
C THR A 700 4.11 18.76 37.56
N PHE A 701 3.36 19.16 36.55
CA PHE A 701 3.72 18.96 35.14
C PHE A 701 4.57 20.14 34.63
N PRO A 702 5.51 19.91 33.68
CA PRO A 702 5.83 18.62 33.05
C PRO A 702 6.55 17.64 34.01
N VAL A 703 6.29 16.34 33.84
CA VAL A 703 6.94 15.25 34.60
C VAL A 703 7.98 14.58 33.73
N ASP A 704 9.24 14.54 34.17
CA ASP A 704 10.33 13.89 33.43
C ASP A 704 10.10 12.37 33.32
N VAL A 705 10.34 11.84 32.11
CA VAL A 705 10.30 10.40 31.80
C VAL A 705 11.66 9.96 31.26
N THR A 706 12.06 8.74 31.57
CA THR A 706 13.26 8.12 30.99
C THR A 706 12.93 6.72 30.48
N TYR A 707 13.38 6.41 29.25
CA TYR A 707 13.34 5.08 28.66
C TYR A 707 14.76 4.50 28.58
N GLU A 708 14.96 3.30 29.11
CA GLU A 708 16.22 2.56 29.04
C GLU A 708 15.95 1.14 28.55
N LEU A 709 16.65 0.69 27.50
CA LEU A 709 16.51 -0.69 27.00
C LEU A 709 16.80 -1.71 28.12
N ALA A 710 15.81 -2.54 28.46
CA ALA A 710 15.97 -3.62 29.43
C ALA A 710 16.43 -4.91 28.73
N GLU A 711 15.72 -5.31 27.67
CA GLU A 711 16.02 -6.48 26.84
C GLU A 711 15.62 -6.20 25.38
N LYS A 712 16.59 -6.26 24.47
CA LYS A 712 16.33 -6.14 23.02
C LYS A 712 15.53 -7.33 22.54
N GLU A 713 14.44 -7.09 21.82
CA GLU A 713 13.54 -8.12 21.30
C GLU A 713 12.95 -9.04 22.39
N GLY A 714 12.99 -8.63 23.67
CA GLY A 714 12.54 -9.44 24.81
C GLY A 714 11.04 -9.78 24.82
N TYR A 715 10.24 -9.06 24.02
CA TYR A 715 8.80 -9.25 23.80
C TYR A 715 8.46 -9.51 22.32
N MET A 716 9.47 -9.76 21.46
CA MET A 716 9.29 -9.90 20.02
C MET A 716 8.43 -11.12 19.67
N ALA A 717 8.51 -12.19 20.47
CA ALA A 717 7.74 -13.40 20.29
C ALA A 717 6.24 -13.12 20.45
N GLU A 718 5.87 -12.51 21.56
CA GLU A 718 4.52 -12.10 21.88
C GLU A 718 4.03 -11.05 20.88
N TYR A 719 4.85 -10.08 20.53
CA TYR A 719 4.55 -9.09 19.49
C TYR A 719 4.21 -9.75 18.14
N ILE A 720 5.05 -10.67 17.65
CA ILE A 720 4.78 -11.42 16.41
C ILE A 720 3.53 -12.29 16.58
N LEU A 721 3.35 -12.97 17.71
CA LEU A 721 2.16 -13.78 17.98
C LEU A 721 0.87 -12.96 17.94
N HIS A 722 0.90 -11.70 18.40
CA HIS A 722 -0.21 -10.77 18.29
C HIS A 722 -0.45 -10.26 16.85
N GLU A 723 0.57 -10.34 15.98
CA GLU A 723 0.45 -10.12 14.53
C GLU A 723 0.00 -11.40 13.77
N LEU A 724 0.04 -12.58 14.41
CA LEU A 724 -0.41 -13.83 13.81
C LEU A 724 -1.90 -14.03 14.05
N ASN A 725 -2.68 -13.95 12.97
CA ASN A 725 -4.11 -14.30 13.01
C ASN A 725 -4.32 -15.79 12.70
N ARG A 726 -5.21 -16.43 13.47
CA ARG A 726 -5.72 -17.78 13.19
C ARG A 726 -7.22 -17.84 13.47
N THR A 727 -7.89 -18.84 12.91
CA THR A 727 -9.31 -19.09 13.19
C THR A 727 -9.54 -20.49 13.75
N ASN A 728 -10.75 -20.76 14.24
CA ASN A 728 -11.17 -22.10 14.66
C ASN A 728 -12.16 -22.73 13.66
N ASN A 729 -12.48 -22.04 12.56
CA ASN A 729 -13.40 -22.55 11.56
C ASN A 729 -12.65 -23.47 10.60
N ARG A 730 -13.12 -24.72 10.46
CA ARG A 730 -12.54 -25.71 9.53
C ARG A 730 -12.42 -25.18 8.09
N GLU A 731 -13.35 -24.33 7.68
CA GLU A 731 -13.45 -23.78 6.32
C GLU A 731 -12.28 -22.85 5.95
N ASP A 732 -11.75 -22.08 6.90
CA ASP A 732 -10.58 -21.21 6.68
C ASP A 732 -9.32 -22.02 6.39
N TYR A 733 -9.28 -23.26 6.89
CA TYR A 733 -8.21 -24.24 6.66
C TYR A 733 -8.56 -25.25 5.60
N ALA A 734 -9.46 -24.94 4.67
CA ALA A 734 -9.89 -25.91 3.67
C ALA A 734 -8.77 -26.39 2.72
N HIS A 735 -7.58 -25.78 2.77
CA HIS A 735 -6.38 -26.22 2.06
C HIS A 735 -5.61 -27.32 2.82
N LEU A 736 -5.85 -27.47 4.12
CA LEU A 736 -5.33 -28.54 4.96
C LEU A 736 -6.27 -29.75 4.95
N SER A 737 -5.71 -30.94 5.12
CA SER A 737 -6.44 -32.15 5.50
C SER A 737 -7.07 -32.03 6.89
N ASP A 738 -8.00 -32.92 7.21
CA ASP A 738 -8.63 -32.95 8.54
C ASP A 738 -7.61 -33.26 9.63
N GLU A 739 -6.63 -34.12 9.32
CA GLU A 739 -5.49 -34.40 10.19
C GLU A 739 -4.62 -33.16 10.41
N GLU A 740 -4.23 -32.44 9.35
CA GLU A 740 -3.45 -31.20 9.48
C GLU A 740 -4.20 -30.09 10.23
N PHE A 741 -5.51 -29.96 9.99
CA PHE A 741 -6.38 -29.05 10.76
C PHE A 741 -6.44 -29.48 12.23
N ALA A 742 -6.52 -30.76 12.54
CA ALA A 742 -6.46 -31.29 13.90
C ALA A 742 -5.06 -31.19 14.54
N ASN A 743 -4.07 -30.61 13.86
CA ASN A 743 -2.64 -30.68 14.21
C ASN A 743 -2.16 -32.12 14.43
N PHE A 744 -2.85 -33.09 13.83
CA PHE A 744 -2.57 -34.51 13.92
C PHE A 744 -1.55 -34.90 12.87
N ARG A 745 -0.37 -35.33 13.30
CA ARG A 745 0.66 -35.87 12.40
C ARG A 745 1.56 -36.87 13.11
N GLU A 746 2.15 -37.75 12.33
CA GLU A 746 3.22 -38.63 12.78
C GLU A 746 4.50 -37.81 12.99
N VAL A 747 5.22 -38.11 14.07
CA VAL A 747 6.55 -37.56 14.33
C VAL A 747 7.56 -38.46 13.62
N THR A 748 8.15 -37.98 12.52
CA THR A 748 9.00 -38.77 11.62
C THR A 748 10.48 -38.41 11.71
N THR A 749 10.92 -37.85 12.83
CA THR A 749 12.32 -37.42 13.04
C THR A 749 13.25 -38.61 13.22
N THR A 750 14.56 -38.39 13.07
CA THR A 750 15.57 -39.44 13.25
C THR A 750 15.40 -40.16 14.60
N GLY A 751 15.38 -41.49 14.53
CA GLY A 751 15.30 -42.38 15.68
C GLY A 751 13.88 -42.77 16.12
N ILE A 752 12.84 -42.02 15.75
CA ILE A 752 11.45 -42.46 15.99
C ILE A 752 11.08 -43.51 14.94
N GLY A 753 10.52 -44.63 15.38
CA GLY A 753 10.09 -45.69 14.47
C GLY A 753 8.81 -45.32 13.72
N ASP A 754 8.64 -45.86 12.51
CA ASP A 754 7.43 -45.65 11.72
C ASP A 754 6.16 -46.01 12.50
N ASN A 755 5.15 -45.13 12.43
CA ASN A 755 3.84 -45.26 13.07
C ASN A 755 3.95 -45.47 14.59
N LYS A 756 4.85 -44.74 15.26
CA LYS A 756 5.08 -44.85 16.72
C LYS A 756 4.55 -43.68 17.52
N LEU A 757 4.82 -42.45 17.13
CA LEU A 757 4.49 -41.26 17.92
C LEU A 757 3.71 -40.27 17.07
N TYR A 758 2.61 -39.78 17.63
CA TYR A 758 1.75 -38.78 17.03
C TYR A 758 1.64 -37.54 17.91
N ARG A 759 1.67 -36.38 17.26
CA ARG A 759 1.34 -35.10 17.87
C ARG A 759 -0.07 -34.69 17.43
N THR A 760 -0.88 -34.15 18.35
CA THR A 760 -2.25 -33.72 18.02
C THR A 760 -2.78 -32.62 18.93
N SER A 761 -3.79 -31.87 18.46
CA SER A 761 -4.65 -31.03 19.30
C SER A 761 -5.60 -31.90 20.14
N SER A 762 -6.33 -31.29 21.09
CA SER A 762 -7.15 -32.08 22.02
C SER A 762 -8.23 -32.89 21.30
N PRO A 763 -8.24 -34.23 21.40
CA PRO A 763 -9.26 -35.09 20.79
C PRO A 763 -10.61 -35.06 21.50
N ILE A 764 -10.69 -34.37 22.63
CA ILE A 764 -11.85 -34.41 23.53
C ILE A 764 -12.41 -33.03 23.87
N ASN A 765 -11.61 -31.96 23.77
CA ASN A 765 -12.07 -30.60 24.08
C ASN A 765 -12.72 -29.94 22.84
N PRO A 766 -14.04 -29.67 22.85
CA PRO A 766 -14.74 -29.11 21.70
C PRO A 766 -14.52 -27.61 21.47
N GLU A 767 -13.88 -26.88 22.39
CA GLU A 767 -13.76 -25.41 22.35
C GLU A 767 -13.11 -24.88 21.06
N LEU A 768 -12.19 -25.64 20.46
CA LEU A 768 -11.52 -25.26 19.22
C LEU A 768 -12.17 -25.84 17.95
N GLY A 769 -13.23 -26.65 18.09
CA GLY A 769 -13.88 -27.33 16.96
C GLY A 769 -13.01 -28.39 16.25
N ARG A 770 -11.89 -28.81 16.87
CA ARG A 770 -10.90 -29.73 16.27
C ARG A 770 -10.96 -31.15 16.82
N ASN A 771 -11.61 -31.34 17.95
CA ASN A 771 -11.65 -32.60 18.70
C ASN A 771 -12.18 -33.79 17.90
N ALA A 772 -13.27 -33.63 17.14
CA ALA A 772 -13.83 -34.73 16.35
C ALA A 772 -12.87 -35.22 15.25
N TYR A 773 -12.15 -34.29 14.61
CA TYR A 773 -11.13 -34.60 13.60
C TYR A 773 -9.91 -35.29 14.24
N ALA A 774 -9.45 -34.80 15.38
CA ALA A 774 -8.35 -35.40 16.14
C ALA A 774 -8.69 -36.82 16.64
N ASP A 775 -9.91 -37.05 17.16
CA ASP A 775 -10.34 -38.38 17.62
C ASP A 775 -10.46 -39.38 16.47
N ALA A 776 -10.99 -38.95 15.32
CA ALA A 776 -11.05 -39.79 14.12
C ALA A 776 -9.65 -40.14 13.59
N ALA A 777 -8.72 -39.18 13.64
CA ALA A 777 -7.33 -39.40 13.23
C ALA A 777 -6.59 -40.36 14.18
N LEU A 778 -6.85 -40.27 15.50
CA LEU A 778 -6.34 -41.25 16.47
C LEU A 778 -6.82 -42.66 16.18
N GLU A 779 -8.11 -42.84 15.88
CA GLU A 779 -8.67 -44.15 15.53
C GLU A 779 -8.01 -44.71 14.27
N LYS A 780 -7.86 -43.87 13.23
CA LYS A 780 -7.24 -44.23 11.96
C LYS A 780 -5.77 -44.64 12.11
N ALA A 781 -5.02 -43.95 12.96
CA ALA A 781 -3.61 -44.28 13.26
C ALA A 781 -3.45 -45.46 14.22
N GLY A 782 -4.54 -45.91 14.87
CA GLY A 782 -4.52 -47.01 15.83
C GLY A 782 -3.77 -46.67 17.11
N VAL A 783 -3.87 -45.42 17.58
CA VAL A 783 -3.22 -44.95 18.80
C VAL A 783 -3.80 -45.65 20.03
N THR A 784 -2.94 -46.22 20.88
CA THR A 784 -3.37 -47.00 22.05
C THR A 784 -2.91 -46.42 23.40
N VAL A 785 -1.91 -45.54 23.40
CA VAL A 785 -1.32 -44.93 24.61
C VAL A 785 -1.25 -43.42 24.44
N ILE A 786 -1.88 -42.65 25.34
CA ILE A 786 -2.03 -41.20 25.16
C ILE A 786 -1.59 -40.42 26.40
N MET A 787 -0.79 -39.39 26.17
CA MET A 787 -0.41 -38.40 27.18
C MET A 787 -1.27 -37.15 27.03
N ASN A 788 -2.19 -36.93 27.96
CA ASN A 788 -2.97 -35.70 28.08
C ASN A 788 -2.25 -34.72 29.00
N LEU A 789 -1.71 -33.65 28.42
CA LEU A 789 -1.02 -32.60 29.15
C LEU A 789 -1.96 -31.51 29.67
N ALA A 790 -3.19 -31.42 29.16
CA ALA A 790 -4.07 -30.26 29.37
C ALA A 790 -5.12 -30.45 30.45
N ASP A 791 -5.68 -31.65 30.58
CA ASP A 791 -6.82 -31.89 31.44
C ASP A 791 -6.47 -32.81 32.63
N ASP A 792 -7.15 -32.60 33.75
CA ASP A 792 -7.33 -33.69 34.71
C ASP A 792 -8.45 -34.63 34.23
N LYS A 793 -8.52 -35.82 34.84
CA LYS A 793 -9.49 -36.83 34.44
C LYS A 793 -10.93 -36.35 34.56
N ALA A 794 -11.26 -35.57 35.59
CA ALA A 794 -12.62 -35.11 35.82
C ALA A 794 -13.06 -34.10 34.75
N THR A 795 -12.16 -33.20 34.36
CA THR A 795 -12.35 -32.21 33.30
C THR A 795 -12.52 -32.91 31.95
N ALA A 796 -11.62 -33.86 31.63
CA ALA A 796 -11.72 -34.66 30.42
C ALA A 796 -13.06 -35.41 30.29
N GLU A 797 -13.50 -36.09 31.35
CA GLU A 797 -14.77 -36.82 31.40
C GLU A 797 -16.00 -35.91 31.35
N SER A 798 -15.84 -34.60 31.58
CA SER A 798 -16.93 -33.63 31.57
C SER A 798 -17.26 -33.07 30.18
N TYR A 799 -16.36 -33.20 29.20
CA TYR A 799 -16.60 -32.69 27.85
C TYR A 799 -17.74 -33.46 27.16
N GLU A 800 -18.55 -32.73 26.40
CA GLU A 800 -19.67 -33.31 25.67
C GLU A 800 -19.19 -34.35 24.66
N GLY A 801 -19.82 -35.53 24.67
CA GLY A 801 -19.46 -36.64 23.77
C GLY A 801 -18.24 -37.46 24.18
N PHE A 802 -17.54 -37.13 25.28
CA PHE A 802 -16.32 -37.82 25.72
C PHE A 802 -16.45 -39.35 25.75
N ALA A 803 -17.53 -39.88 26.35
CA ALA A 803 -17.73 -41.31 26.53
C ALA A 803 -17.83 -42.12 25.22
N ASP A 804 -18.16 -41.46 24.11
CA ASP A 804 -18.34 -42.11 22.81
C ASP A 804 -17.05 -42.12 21.96
N THR A 805 -16.09 -41.26 22.29
CA THR A 805 -14.81 -41.10 21.57
C THR A 805 -14.00 -42.38 21.47
N TYR A 806 -13.14 -42.48 20.46
CA TYR A 806 -12.09 -43.50 20.40
C TYR A 806 -11.10 -43.32 21.54
N TYR A 807 -10.75 -42.07 21.84
CA TYR A 807 -9.88 -41.62 22.92
C TYR A 807 -10.23 -42.23 24.29
N SER A 808 -11.51 -42.20 24.68
CA SER A 808 -11.97 -42.68 26.00
C SER A 808 -11.75 -44.18 26.24
N LYS A 809 -11.48 -44.95 25.17
CA LYS A 809 -11.26 -46.40 25.21
C LYS A 809 -9.77 -46.77 25.29
N GLN A 810 -8.86 -45.78 25.15
CA GLN A 810 -7.42 -45.99 25.13
C GLN A 810 -6.81 -45.88 26.52
N ASN A 811 -5.51 -46.20 26.61
CA ASN A 811 -4.76 -46.02 27.84
C ASN A 811 -4.25 -44.59 27.94
N VAL A 812 -4.87 -43.79 28.82
CA VAL A 812 -4.63 -42.34 28.91
C VAL A 812 -4.10 -41.96 30.30
N ILE A 813 -3.02 -41.16 30.32
CA ILE A 813 -2.58 -40.43 31.51
C ILE A 813 -3.05 -38.97 31.43
N TYR A 814 -3.66 -38.48 32.52
CA TYR A 814 -4.19 -37.12 32.66
C TYR A 814 -3.30 -36.31 33.62
N LEU A 815 -2.61 -35.29 33.10
CA LEU A 815 -1.55 -34.60 33.84
C LEU A 815 -1.93 -33.18 34.30
N ASN A 816 -2.88 -32.51 33.64
CA ASN A 816 -3.34 -31.15 33.99
C ASN A 816 -2.19 -30.14 34.25
N LEU A 817 -1.28 -29.99 33.28
CA LEU A 817 -0.07 -29.19 33.46
C LEU A 817 -0.27 -27.76 32.98
N GLY A 818 0.33 -26.81 33.69
CA GLY A 818 0.47 -25.43 33.23
C GLY A 818 1.39 -25.30 32.01
N VAL A 819 1.57 -24.07 31.53
CA VAL A 819 2.46 -23.75 30.38
C VAL A 819 3.84 -23.26 30.82
N ASP A 820 4.09 -23.11 32.13
CA ASP A 820 5.41 -22.80 32.66
C ASP A 820 6.24 -24.09 32.78
N PHE A 821 7.14 -24.30 31.82
CA PHE A 821 7.99 -25.49 31.75
C PHE A 821 9.05 -25.58 32.85
N ALA A 822 9.37 -24.45 33.50
CA ALA A 822 10.34 -24.40 34.57
C ALA A 822 9.74 -24.77 35.93
N ALA A 823 8.41 -24.68 36.07
CA ALA A 823 7.69 -24.95 37.30
C ALA A 823 7.85 -26.41 37.78
N ASP A 824 7.94 -26.57 39.10
CA ASP A 824 8.15 -27.89 39.73
C ASP A 824 7.00 -28.86 39.42
N ASP A 825 5.76 -28.37 39.38
CA ASP A 825 4.57 -29.17 39.07
C ASP A 825 4.56 -29.65 37.61
N PHE A 826 5.01 -28.83 36.66
CA PHE A 826 5.22 -29.22 35.28
C PHE A 826 6.26 -30.33 35.17
N LYS A 827 7.43 -30.16 35.81
CA LYS A 827 8.54 -31.12 35.80
C LYS A 827 8.13 -32.47 36.42
N GLU A 828 7.47 -32.44 37.57
CA GLU A 828 6.94 -33.64 38.23
C GLU A 828 5.87 -34.35 37.36
N GLY A 829 5.01 -33.58 36.69
CA GLY A 829 3.99 -34.08 35.78
C GLY A 829 4.58 -34.73 34.54
N LEU A 830 5.53 -34.06 33.88
CA LEU A 830 6.26 -34.59 32.73
C LEU A 830 6.96 -35.90 33.07
N ALA A 831 7.62 -35.97 34.23
CA ALA A 831 8.25 -37.20 34.70
C ALA A 831 7.27 -38.38 34.83
N LYS A 832 6.02 -38.12 35.26
CA LYS A 832 4.96 -39.15 35.32
C LYS A 832 4.51 -39.57 33.92
N GLY A 833 4.35 -38.62 33.00
CA GLY A 833 4.01 -38.89 31.60
C GLY A 833 5.04 -39.77 30.90
N LEU A 834 6.33 -39.43 31.02
CA LEU A 834 7.42 -40.19 30.40
C LEU A 834 7.52 -41.62 30.94
N ARG A 835 7.36 -41.81 32.26
CA ARG A 835 7.30 -43.16 32.86
C ARG A 835 6.09 -43.95 32.35
N PHE A 836 4.95 -43.29 32.21
CA PHE A 836 3.76 -43.94 31.66
C PHE A 836 3.99 -44.44 30.23
N PHE A 837 4.69 -43.69 29.37
CA PHE A 837 5.09 -44.16 28.03
C PHE A 837 6.12 -45.30 28.09
N ALA A 838 7.05 -45.28 29.04
CA ALA A 838 8.00 -46.38 29.23
C ALA A 838 7.31 -47.69 29.69
N GLU A 839 6.28 -47.58 30.54
CA GLU A 839 5.58 -48.73 31.12
C GLU A 839 4.54 -49.39 30.20
N ASN A 840 4.09 -48.68 29.15
CA ASN A 840 2.97 -49.12 28.32
C ASN A 840 3.36 -49.15 26.83
N GLU A 841 3.61 -50.35 26.28
CA GLU A 841 3.92 -50.53 24.86
C GLU A 841 2.69 -50.26 23.98
N GLY A 842 2.83 -49.40 22.95
CA GLY A 842 1.74 -49.09 22.03
C GLY A 842 2.12 -48.17 20.88
N VAL A 843 1.10 -47.59 20.26
CA VAL A 843 1.23 -46.42 19.37
C VAL A 843 0.84 -45.21 20.21
N TYR A 844 1.72 -44.21 20.26
CA TYR A 844 1.67 -43.11 21.22
C TYR A 844 1.06 -41.86 20.61
N ALA A 845 0.31 -41.09 21.39
CA ALA A 845 -0.01 -39.70 21.07
C ALA A 845 0.23 -38.77 22.25
N VAL A 846 0.74 -37.58 21.96
CA VAL A 846 0.90 -36.49 22.94
C VAL A 846 0.02 -35.33 22.50
N HIS A 847 -0.85 -34.87 23.41
CA HIS A 847 -1.72 -33.73 23.14
C HIS A 847 -1.77 -32.74 24.30
N CYS A 848 -2.12 -31.52 23.94
CA CYS A 848 -2.64 -30.49 24.82
C CYS A 848 -3.79 -29.80 24.06
N THR A 849 -4.32 -28.68 24.55
CA THR A 849 -5.46 -28.00 23.91
C THR A 849 -5.31 -27.86 22.39
N GLU A 850 -4.18 -27.34 21.91
CA GLU A 850 -3.93 -27.09 20.48
C GLU A 850 -2.89 -28.01 19.84
N GLY A 851 -2.20 -28.80 20.65
CA GLY A 851 -0.99 -29.50 20.20
C GLY A 851 0.21 -28.57 19.96
N LYS A 852 0.13 -27.28 20.30
CA LYS A 852 1.16 -26.26 20.01
C LYS A 852 2.25 -26.18 21.09
N ASP A 853 1.89 -25.76 22.31
CA ASP A 853 2.87 -25.39 23.34
C ASP A 853 3.40 -26.61 24.11
N ARG A 854 2.62 -27.12 25.07
CA ARG A 854 3.01 -28.26 25.93
C ARG A 854 3.31 -29.51 25.10
N ALA A 855 2.43 -29.85 24.17
CA ALA A 855 2.64 -31.00 23.29
C ALA A 855 3.83 -30.79 22.35
N GLY A 856 4.09 -29.56 21.90
CA GLY A 856 5.27 -29.28 21.07
C GLY A 856 6.57 -29.44 21.83
N PHE A 857 6.65 -28.92 23.05
CA PHE A 857 7.81 -29.13 23.91
C PHE A 857 8.06 -30.61 24.21
N VAL A 858 7.02 -31.36 24.58
CA VAL A 858 7.18 -32.78 24.93
C VAL A 858 7.58 -33.64 23.73
N ASN A 859 7.02 -33.41 22.53
CA ASN A 859 7.45 -34.13 21.32
C ASN A 859 8.90 -33.77 20.98
N ALA A 860 9.27 -32.49 20.95
CA ALA A 860 10.65 -32.06 20.70
C ALA A 860 11.65 -32.69 21.68
N LEU A 861 11.29 -32.83 22.96
CA LEU A 861 12.12 -33.53 23.95
C LEU A 861 12.30 -35.02 23.62
N LEU A 862 11.23 -35.70 23.18
CA LEU A 862 11.28 -37.12 22.78
C LEU A 862 12.07 -37.31 21.47
N GLU A 863 11.91 -36.41 20.52
CA GLU A 863 12.68 -36.36 19.27
C GLU A 863 14.18 -36.22 19.56
N CYS A 864 14.56 -35.23 20.38
CA CYS A 864 15.94 -35.07 20.86
C CYS A 864 16.45 -36.37 21.50
N LEU A 865 15.67 -36.97 22.42
CA LEU A 865 16.05 -38.19 23.14
C LEU A 865 16.37 -39.37 22.20
N THR A 866 15.65 -39.49 21.08
CA THR A 866 15.84 -40.58 20.11
C THR A 866 16.88 -40.28 19.04
N GLY A 867 17.44 -39.07 19.02
CA GLY A 867 18.55 -38.69 18.14
C GLY A 867 18.16 -37.83 16.95
N ALA A 868 17.04 -37.10 17.04
CA ALA A 868 16.69 -36.10 16.04
C ALA A 868 17.74 -34.99 15.95
N THR A 869 17.98 -34.47 14.74
CA THR A 869 18.85 -33.30 14.56
C THR A 869 18.15 -32.02 15.00
N TYR A 870 18.93 -30.96 15.20
CA TYR A 870 18.39 -29.62 15.48
C TYR A 870 17.36 -29.18 14.43
N GLU A 871 17.68 -29.38 13.15
CA GLU A 871 16.78 -29.02 12.04
C GLU A 871 15.50 -29.82 12.08
N GLU A 872 15.56 -31.13 12.33
CA GLU A 872 14.36 -31.99 12.41
C GLU A 872 13.41 -31.54 13.53
N VAL A 873 13.95 -31.20 14.70
CA VAL A 873 13.16 -30.74 15.86
C VAL A 873 12.49 -29.38 15.57
N VAL A 874 13.23 -28.45 14.99
CA VAL A 874 12.68 -27.13 14.63
C VAL A 874 11.63 -27.27 13.53
N GLU A 875 11.91 -28.07 12.50
CA GLU A 875 10.98 -28.28 11.39
C GLU A 875 9.68 -28.95 11.84
N ASP A 876 9.71 -30.02 12.65
CA ASP A 876 8.47 -30.60 13.20
C ASP A 876 7.70 -29.54 13.99
N TYR A 877 8.37 -28.84 14.91
CA TYR A 877 7.69 -27.89 15.78
C TYR A 877 6.95 -26.81 14.99
N MET A 878 7.60 -26.28 13.96
CA MET A 878 7.09 -25.18 13.16
C MET A 878 5.97 -25.54 12.19
N VAL A 879 5.73 -26.84 11.91
CA VAL A 879 4.55 -27.28 11.14
C VAL A 879 3.25 -26.72 11.73
N THR A 880 3.15 -26.62 13.06
CA THR A 880 1.96 -26.05 13.71
C THR A 880 1.76 -24.58 13.31
N TYR A 881 2.85 -23.82 13.19
CA TYR A 881 2.80 -22.40 12.85
C TYR A 881 2.54 -22.16 11.36
N ILE A 882 3.10 -23.01 10.51
CA ILE A 882 2.80 -23.04 9.07
C ILE A 882 1.31 -23.32 8.86
N ASN A 883 0.79 -24.38 9.49
CA ASN A 883 -0.58 -24.81 9.27
C ASN A 883 -1.62 -23.86 9.89
N TYR A 884 -1.39 -23.38 11.12
CA TYR A 884 -2.42 -22.61 11.83
C TYR A 884 -2.37 -21.11 11.54
N TYR A 885 -1.18 -20.58 11.26
CA TYR A 885 -0.94 -19.14 11.19
C TYR A 885 -0.35 -18.70 9.85
N GLY A 886 -0.20 -19.60 8.87
CA GLY A 886 0.29 -19.27 7.53
C GLY A 886 1.74 -18.78 7.50
N VAL A 887 2.53 -19.12 8.51
CA VAL A 887 3.94 -18.72 8.57
C VAL A 887 4.70 -19.41 7.44
N GLU A 888 5.40 -18.65 6.60
CA GLU A 888 6.21 -19.22 5.51
C GLU A 888 7.52 -19.80 6.08
N LYS A 889 7.85 -21.03 5.66
CA LYS A 889 9.10 -21.70 6.06
C LYS A 889 10.31 -20.83 5.73
N ASP A 890 11.27 -20.75 6.65
CA ASP A 890 12.53 -20.00 6.54
C ASP A 890 12.39 -18.47 6.45
N SER A 891 11.18 -17.91 6.54
CA SER A 891 10.96 -16.46 6.65
C SER A 891 11.55 -15.87 7.94
N ASP A 892 11.74 -14.55 7.99
CA ASP A 892 12.21 -13.89 9.22
C ASP A 892 11.24 -14.14 10.39
N LYS A 893 9.93 -14.17 10.12
CA LYS A 893 8.90 -14.55 11.11
C LYS A 893 9.06 -15.99 11.58
N TYR A 894 9.31 -16.94 10.67
CA TYR A 894 9.57 -18.33 11.02
C TYR A 894 10.77 -18.47 11.96
N ASN A 895 11.88 -17.83 11.61
CA ASN A 895 13.11 -17.90 12.40
C ASN A 895 12.92 -17.25 13.78
N ALA A 896 12.23 -16.12 13.87
CA ALA A 896 11.95 -15.43 15.13
C ALA A 896 11.03 -16.26 16.06
N ILE A 897 9.97 -16.87 15.52
CA ILE A 897 9.06 -17.74 16.27
C ILE A 897 9.79 -19.00 16.77
N ALA A 898 10.59 -19.64 15.92
CA ALA A 898 11.37 -20.81 16.31
C ALA A 898 12.37 -20.46 17.43
N GLN A 899 13.09 -19.34 17.28
CA GLN A 899 14.10 -18.88 18.23
C GLN A 899 13.50 -18.60 19.61
N SER A 900 12.38 -17.86 19.64
CA SER A 900 11.76 -17.43 20.89
C SER A 900 10.98 -18.54 21.61
N ASN A 901 10.37 -19.46 20.85
CA ASN A 901 9.59 -20.54 21.42
C ASN A 901 10.45 -21.78 21.67
N ILE A 902 10.55 -22.68 20.69
CA ILE A 902 11.07 -24.03 20.93
C ILE A 902 12.57 -24.03 21.22
N ILE A 903 13.35 -23.19 20.53
CA ILE A 903 14.80 -23.14 20.69
C ILE A 903 15.17 -22.62 22.09
N LYS A 904 14.71 -21.42 22.47
CA LYS A 904 14.97 -20.83 23.80
C LYS A 904 14.45 -21.72 24.93
N THR A 905 13.31 -22.39 24.73
CA THR A 905 12.75 -23.32 25.72
C THR A 905 13.65 -24.54 25.94
N LEU A 906 14.14 -25.16 24.87
CA LEU A 906 15.06 -26.31 24.97
C LEU A 906 16.43 -25.90 25.50
N GLU A 907 16.97 -24.76 25.07
CA GLU A 907 18.22 -24.21 25.63
C GLU A 907 18.10 -23.99 27.14
N SER A 908 16.95 -23.47 27.59
CA SER A 908 16.68 -23.28 29.02
C SER A 908 16.54 -24.61 29.76
N ALA A 909 15.86 -25.59 29.18
CA ALA A 909 15.67 -26.91 29.79
C ALA A 909 16.98 -27.70 29.89
N PHE A 910 17.85 -27.57 28.89
CA PHE A 910 19.16 -28.24 28.81
C PHE A 910 20.28 -27.42 29.46
N GLU A 911 19.96 -26.27 30.05
CA GLU A 911 20.92 -25.35 30.68
C GLU A 911 22.07 -24.94 29.73
N LEU A 912 21.79 -24.82 28.43
CA LEU A 912 22.75 -24.46 27.39
C LEU A 912 22.96 -22.94 27.35
N THR A 913 24.21 -22.49 27.22
CA THR A 913 24.56 -21.07 27.09
C THR A 913 25.29 -20.80 25.78
N ALA A 914 24.79 -19.86 24.96
CA ALA A 914 25.41 -19.51 23.69
C ALA A 914 26.78 -18.81 23.85
N THR A 915 27.81 -19.29 23.16
CA THR A 915 29.11 -18.61 23.07
C THR A 915 29.20 -17.83 21.75
N ALA A 916 28.91 -16.52 21.76
CA ALA A 916 28.87 -15.72 20.54
C ALA A 916 30.27 -15.35 20.00
N LYS A 917 30.48 -15.51 18.68
CA LYS A 917 30.95 -14.43 17.78
C LYS A 917 30.92 -14.82 16.29
N THR A 918 30.28 -13.95 15.50
CA THR A 918 30.28 -13.73 14.04
C THR A 918 29.22 -14.44 13.17
N ALA A 919 28.36 -13.59 12.57
CA ALA A 919 27.44 -13.73 11.42
C ALA A 919 26.40 -14.88 11.44
N ARG A 920 25.10 -14.55 11.65
CA ARG A 920 23.97 -15.50 11.81
C ARG A 920 24.35 -16.67 12.73
N ALA A 921 24.56 -16.36 14.01
CA ALA A 921 25.14 -17.28 14.97
C ALA A 921 24.29 -18.55 15.11
N ALA A 922 24.90 -19.72 14.89
CA ALA A 922 24.32 -21.00 15.29
C ALA A 922 23.96 -20.95 16.79
N THR A 923 22.77 -21.43 17.13
CA THR A 923 22.26 -21.48 18.50
C THR A 923 23.07 -22.47 19.34
N ALA A 924 23.04 -22.36 20.67
CA ALA A 924 23.74 -23.33 21.52
C ALA A 924 23.19 -24.74 21.27
N LEU A 925 21.87 -24.80 21.08
CA LEU A 925 21.13 -26.01 20.72
C LEU A 925 21.64 -26.65 19.43
N ALA A 926 21.90 -25.88 18.36
CA ALA A 926 22.37 -26.41 17.08
C ALA A 926 23.74 -27.10 17.12
N THR A 927 24.53 -26.85 18.18
CA THR A 927 25.87 -27.43 18.36
C THR A 927 25.94 -28.51 19.44
N ALA A 928 24.85 -28.70 20.21
CA ALA A 928 24.78 -29.65 21.30
C ALA A 928 24.46 -31.07 20.80
N ASP A 929 24.85 -32.08 21.58
CA ASP A 929 24.40 -33.45 21.36
C ASP A 929 23.02 -33.62 22.00
N LEU A 930 21.98 -33.33 21.22
CA LEU A 930 20.59 -33.25 21.70
C LEU A 930 20.12 -34.54 22.39
N ALA A 931 20.64 -35.71 21.99
CA ALA A 931 20.31 -36.98 22.61
C ALA A 931 20.89 -37.10 24.03
N ILE A 932 22.11 -36.61 24.24
CA ILE A 932 22.73 -36.55 25.57
C ILE A 932 22.01 -35.52 26.44
N GLU A 933 21.79 -34.30 25.93
CA GLU A 933 21.15 -33.24 26.70
C GLU A 933 19.72 -33.59 27.13
N ALA A 934 18.93 -34.19 26.22
CA ALA A 934 17.59 -34.67 26.54
C ALA A 934 17.62 -35.81 27.57
N GLU A 935 18.58 -36.73 27.47
CA GLU A 935 18.75 -37.81 28.44
C GLU A 935 19.13 -37.26 29.83
N GLU A 936 20.04 -36.29 29.92
CA GLU A 936 20.43 -35.64 31.17
C GLU A 936 19.27 -34.84 31.79
N TYR A 937 18.53 -34.09 30.98
CA TYR A 937 17.33 -33.39 31.43
C TYR A 937 16.30 -34.37 31.99
N ILE A 938 16.00 -35.47 31.29
CA ILE A 938 15.05 -36.48 31.74
C ILE A 938 15.53 -37.18 33.04
N LYS A 939 16.84 -37.38 33.22
CA LYS A 939 17.40 -37.85 34.50
C LYS A 939 17.21 -36.83 35.61
N SER A 940 17.34 -35.53 35.31
CA SER A 940 17.09 -34.46 36.28
C SER A 940 15.63 -34.43 36.75
N LEU A 941 14.68 -34.84 35.90
CA LEU A 941 13.26 -35.05 36.26
C LEU A 941 13.04 -36.29 37.14
N GLY A 942 14.06 -37.13 37.34
CA GLY A 942 14.07 -38.27 38.23
C GLY A 942 13.75 -39.63 37.57
N LEU A 943 13.85 -39.76 36.24
CA LEU A 943 13.77 -41.06 35.57
C LEU A 943 15.10 -41.82 35.69
N THR A 944 15.02 -43.14 35.83
CA THR A 944 16.17 -44.05 35.88
C THR A 944 16.66 -44.41 34.48
N ASP A 945 17.92 -44.83 34.36
CA ASP A 945 18.49 -45.30 33.08
C ASP A 945 17.66 -46.43 32.45
N ALA A 946 17.05 -47.30 33.26
CA ALA A 946 16.20 -48.39 32.78
C ALA A 946 14.87 -47.90 32.20
N GLU A 947 14.25 -46.91 32.83
CA GLU A 947 13.01 -46.28 32.32
C GLU A 947 13.29 -45.52 31.02
N ILE A 948 14.42 -44.81 30.94
CA ILE A 948 14.84 -44.09 29.72
C ILE A 948 15.14 -45.07 28.58
N ALA A 949 15.86 -46.16 28.86
CA ALA A 949 16.14 -47.20 27.86
C ALA A 949 14.86 -47.85 27.34
N GLN A 950 13.89 -48.15 28.22
CA GLN A 950 12.60 -48.71 27.82
C GLN A 950 11.79 -47.71 26.99
N LEU A 951 11.81 -46.42 27.37
CA LEU A 951 11.16 -45.36 26.59
C LEU A 951 11.76 -45.25 25.18
N LYS A 952 13.09 -45.29 25.04
CA LYS A 952 13.77 -45.34 23.74
C LYS A 952 13.36 -46.58 22.93
N GLU A 953 13.39 -47.79 23.53
CA GLU A 953 12.97 -49.02 22.84
C GLU A 953 11.52 -48.93 22.33
N ASN A 954 10.63 -48.38 23.15
CA ASN A 954 9.22 -48.21 22.83
C ASN A 954 8.99 -47.28 21.63
N LEU A 955 9.78 -46.21 21.52
CA LEU A 955 9.68 -45.18 20.48
C LEU A 955 10.43 -45.55 19.18
N CYS A 956 11.61 -46.17 19.26
CA CYS A 956 12.43 -46.53 18.10
C CYS A 956 11.96 -47.83 17.41
N GLY A 957 11.24 -48.70 18.13
CA GLY A 957 10.94 -50.06 17.68
C GLY A 957 12.08 -51.04 17.97
N LYS A 958 11.79 -52.35 17.95
CA LYS A 958 12.79 -53.39 18.27
C LYS A 958 13.85 -53.49 17.18
N GLU A 959 15.11 -53.18 17.52
CA GLU A 959 16.25 -53.53 16.67
C GLU A 959 16.25 -55.03 16.35
N SER A 960 16.34 -55.38 15.06
CA SER A 960 16.71 -56.74 14.68
C SER A 960 18.14 -57.00 15.13
N SER A 961 18.30 -57.84 16.14
CA SER A 961 19.61 -58.29 16.63
C SER A 961 20.35 -59.13 15.57
N GLU A 962 21.16 -58.52 14.73
CA GLU A 962 22.35 -59.16 14.15
C GLU A 962 23.54 -58.19 14.19
N PRO A 963 24.65 -58.55 14.87
CA PRO A 963 25.81 -57.67 14.98
C PRO A 963 26.65 -57.77 13.70
N SER A 964 26.79 -56.69 12.94
CA SER A 964 27.86 -56.61 11.94
C SER A 964 29.17 -56.25 12.64
N THR A 965 29.99 -57.25 12.86
CA THR A 965 31.43 -57.10 13.07
C THR A 965 32.04 -56.51 11.80
N ASP A 966 32.70 -55.36 11.88
CA ASP A 966 34.13 -55.24 11.54
C ASP A 966 34.63 -53.80 11.72
N GLU A 967 35.68 -53.68 12.50
CA GLU A 967 36.52 -52.49 12.68
C GLU A 967 37.48 -52.29 11.48
N PRO A 968 38.18 -51.14 11.37
CA PRO A 968 38.47 -50.47 10.11
C PRO A 968 39.72 -51.00 9.38
N SER A 969 39.77 -50.80 8.07
CA SER A 969 41.03 -50.82 7.32
C SER A 969 41.16 -49.63 6.37
N THR A 970 42.40 -49.16 6.32
CA THR A 970 42.92 -47.89 5.84
C THR A 970 43.09 -47.79 4.32
N GLU A 971 43.02 -46.55 3.84
CA GLU A 971 43.70 -45.94 2.68
C GLU A 971 43.69 -46.68 1.32
N ASP A 972 43.08 -46.05 0.31
CA ASP A 972 43.90 -45.48 -0.78
C ASP A 972 43.14 -44.42 -1.60
N THR A 973 43.88 -43.36 -1.88
CA THR A 973 43.53 -42.14 -2.63
C THR A 973 43.27 -42.38 -4.12
N VAL A 974 42.30 -41.71 -4.74
CA VAL A 974 42.45 -41.11 -6.10
C VAL A 974 41.52 -39.89 -6.26
N THR A 975 42.13 -38.78 -6.68
CA THR A 975 41.60 -37.46 -7.08
C THR A 975 40.75 -37.46 -8.37
N PRO A 976 39.83 -36.48 -8.56
CA PRO A 976 39.14 -36.27 -9.83
C PRO A 976 39.92 -35.32 -10.75
N PRO A 977 39.86 -35.45 -12.09
CA PRO A 977 40.29 -34.38 -12.98
C PRO A 977 39.11 -33.61 -13.60
N ALA A 978 39.33 -32.31 -13.68
CA ALA A 978 38.62 -31.33 -14.49
C ALA A 978 39.22 -31.23 -15.91
N ASP A 979 38.60 -30.36 -16.71
CA ASP A 979 39.06 -29.70 -17.97
C ASP A 979 38.93 -30.52 -19.28
N ASP A 980 38.68 -29.96 -20.47
CA ASP A 980 38.82 -28.57 -20.95
C ASP A 980 38.06 -28.33 -22.29
N LYS A 981 38.09 -27.06 -22.72
CA LYS A 981 37.47 -26.36 -23.85
C LYS A 981 38.05 -26.64 -25.28
N ASN A 982 37.23 -26.20 -26.25
CA ASN A 982 37.51 -25.44 -27.50
C ASN A 982 37.89 -26.07 -28.86
N ASP A 983 37.12 -25.57 -29.85
CA ASP A 983 37.42 -25.14 -31.23
C ASP A 983 37.73 -26.14 -32.37
N LYS A 984 36.86 -26.13 -33.40
CA LYS A 984 37.14 -25.59 -34.77
C LYS A 984 36.02 -25.85 -35.79
N ALA A 985 35.64 -24.81 -36.53
CA ALA A 985 34.97 -24.87 -37.86
C ALA A 985 36.01 -25.20 -38.97
N PRO A 986 35.64 -25.57 -40.23
CA PRO A 986 34.98 -24.65 -41.20
C PRO A 986 34.02 -25.26 -42.27
N SER A 987 33.17 -24.40 -42.84
CA SER A 987 32.63 -24.29 -44.25
C SER A 987 32.03 -25.51 -44.96
N THR A 988 30.96 -25.47 -45.76
CA THR A 988 30.54 -24.55 -46.85
C THR A 988 29.06 -24.78 -47.20
N GLY A 989 28.35 -23.76 -47.68
CA GLY A 989 27.04 -23.91 -48.33
C GLY A 989 26.40 -22.57 -48.68
N ASP A 990 27.00 -21.87 -49.63
CA ASP A 990 26.48 -20.68 -50.30
C ASP A 990 25.48 -21.12 -51.39
N ASP A 991 24.35 -20.44 -51.55
CA ASP A 991 23.63 -20.29 -52.84
C ASP A 991 22.52 -19.21 -52.73
N GLY A 992 22.94 -17.98 -53.05
CA GLY A 992 22.28 -16.97 -53.90
C GLY A 992 20.75 -16.93 -54.13
N VAL A 993 20.14 -15.87 -53.57
CA VAL A 993 19.39 -14.77 -54.23
C VAL A 993 18.62 -15.06 -55.54
N SER A 994 17.31 -14.71 -55.58
CA SER A 994 16.70 -13.84 -56.61
C SER A 994 15.31 -13.32 -56.24
N VAL A 995 15.18 -12.01 -56.35
CA VAL A 995 14.02 -11.12 -56.15
C VAL A 995 13.09 -11.16 -57.38
N TYR A 996 11.78 -11.01 -57.17
CA TYR A 996 10.90 -10.38 -58.16
C TYR A 996 10.19 -9.17 -57.55
N VAL A 997 10.64 -8.00 -58.00
CA VAL A 997 9.96 -6.72 -57.95
C VAL A 997 8.83 -6.75 -58.98
N ILE A 998 7.63 -6.32 -58.62
CA ILE A 998 6.69 -5.73 -59.58
C ILE A 998 6.38 -4.32 -59.09
N ALA A 999 7.06 -3.36 -59.71
CA ALA A 999 6.67 -1.96 -59.74
C ALA A 999 5.70 -1.76 -60.91
N GLY A 1000 4.60 -1.05 -60.67
CA GLY A 1000 3.66 -0.60 -61.68
C GLY A 1000 3.03 0.71 -61.25
N VAL A 1001 3.69 1.82 -61.58
CA VAL A 1001 3.24 3.20 -61.42
C VAL A 1001 2.13 3.53 -62.44
N ALA A 1002 1.10 4.26 -62.01
CA ALA A 1002 0.40 5.23 -62.85
C ALA A 1002 -0.28 6.32 -62.01
N ALA A 1003 0.30 7.52 -62.03
CA ALA A 1003 -0.34 8.77 -61.66
C ALA A 1003 -1.25 9.27 -62.80
N LEU A 1004 -2.41 9.89 -62.50
CA LEU A 1004 -2.77 11.29 -62.80
C LEU A 1004 -4.28 11.59 -62.67
N MET A 1005 -4.57 12.66 -61.90
CA MET A 1005 -5.51 13.77 -62.13
C MET A 1005 -7.04 13.64 -61.94
N CYS A 1006 -7.49 14.47 -60.98
CA CYS A 1006 -8.55 15.50 -61.05
C CYS A 1006 -10.02 15.09 -61.16
N MET A 1007 -10.78 15.40 -60.09
CA MET A 1007 -11.99 16.25 -60.03
C MET A 1007 -12.46 16.19 -58.56
N GLY A 1008 -12.42 17.25 -57.75
CA GLY A 1008 -13.22 18.45 -57.90
C GLY A 1008 -14.58 18.27 -57.22
N ALA A 1009 -14.64 18.28 -55.89
CA ALA A 1009 -15.89 18.46 -55.15
C ALA A 1009 -15.65 19.28 -53.88
N VAL A 1010 -16.19 20.50 -53.90
CA VAL A 1010 -16.32 21.41 -52.77
C VAL A 1010 -17.37 20.84 -51.82
N LEU A 1011 -17.02 20.51 -50.59
CA LEU A 1011 -18.00 20.33 -49.52
C LEU A 1011 -18.12 21.65 -48.75
N THR A 1012 -19.25 22.33 -48.95
CA THR A 1012 -19.60 23.56 -48.25
C THR A 1012 -20.21 23.21 -46.91
N ILE A 1013 -19.52 23.48 -45.81
CA ILE A 1013 -20.11 23.41 -44.46
C ILE A 1013 -20.95 24.68 -44.25
N LYS A 1014 -22.27 24.52 -44.19
CA LYS A 1014 -23.21 25.58 -43.81
C LYS A 1014 -23.40 25.56 -42.30
N LYS A 1015 -23.03 26.67 -41.64
CA LYS A 1015 -23.42 27.03 -40.28
C LYS A 1015 -24.96 27.09 -40.18
N ARG A 1016 -25.56 26.51 -39.13
CA ARG A 1016 -26.91 26.87 -38.70
C ARG A 1016 -27.02 26.81 -37.17
N ASN A 1017 -27.44 27.96 -36.66
CA ASN A 1017 -27.65 28.34 -35.28
C ASN A 1017 -28.73 27.53 -34.54
N GLU A 1018 -28.64 27.62 -33.21
CA GLU A 1018 -29.74 27.61 -32.21
C GLU A 1018 -30.57 26.33 -32.15
N TYR A 1019 -30.39 25.54 -31.09
CA TYR A 1019 -31.27 25.54 -29.91
C TYR A 1019 -30.52 25.08 -28.67
#